data_AF-A0A0D7WDL2-F1
#
_entry.id   AF-A0A0D7WDL2-F1
#
_cell.length_a   1.000
_cell.length_b   1.000
_cell.length_c   1.000
_cell.angle_alpha   90.00
_cell.angle_beta   90.00
_cell.angle_gamma   90.00
#
_symmetry.space_group_name_H-M   'P 1'
#
loop_
_entity.id
_entity.type
_entity.pdbx_description
1 polymer ?
#
loop_
_entity_poly.entity_id
_entity_poly.type
_entity_poly.pdbx_seq_one_letter_code
_entity_poly.pdbx_strand_id
1 'polypeptide(L)'
;MKKTLKIAVIITVILLVLVLVPLSGNGDNNFLFFLGRFHPLILHLPIGALVVLFFMEIINAKQPELHLDAACNILLWFSVLSFIPTVIFGLLLASSGNYNDDALSKHQWLGWFTAVICVWLLVLRRKKSTKNVSKIYKVALFVNVVLLSLAGHFGGNLTHGSNYLTKYMPQPLKSVLGVNDAENYLAIKGIDSTSEDAIYFKNNVKPVMEKHCYSCHGEEKEKGGVRIDVLHWDMVNGPDAEGWHSALDMINSGEMPPEDKPQLTTEERRLVVDWMTENLEHAAIAKQTENKGVMRRLTKKQYTNSLNELLGVHVNFGDVLPDDGKSKMGFTNNGNILQTSALHIDYYQKIAREALDKAIFFGEKPEAKRYKVTIGKNSSAGKVGAEYGGYQTASVNNTDFLIDILDEYGKPIQGNSKAEKDSIKATKNKIGLGMRGSASNRYSVVKEGMLLNAALPATEKAPKSWQGPSPNLKLLVKEDFPRTGDFVFRVEASRGYFLASTEKLIDLRENKPAKASTEAIHISAKKIKRPKGLIKNKTYLMPDNVADNVRANFSYVIPKSGFYQIDLVHPYASDDAMPSYQISLLGKKKAGRISKRLYMDEALASEKQVVTPVTLAYLSEGKHTGYIGGKFFVGFSDIVITPLQENDPLPKMLAAEAKQNSLKYEAVNPSIQAFAGTRTDDGMDYKIFDKCVDVTAPFGKTQTFEFKGRLENLPIPLAGNQVSGDLANMLTVGLWNNHLVKENSQTGPPLLIKSIEFEAPYHPVWPPESHTNIFFDSPNKENKAVYTKEVLNRFMEKAFRRSVKPEELKRYFDFWNSIKNDFDRYEDGVKEVLVAVLCSPNFIYLFEPEPKEDEDPVEDEFYLASQLSYFLWNSPPDETLTRLAAEGDLHDDIGEQIERMVNDSKITKMIEAFTYEWLRLDRHQAMDTDIKKYDDYTRFVKQDMANETYEFMHHVLKNNMSILNFIDSDFAMLNQNLAEFYGIEGVKGHEFRPVMLADSLNRGGLLSQGAFLNGHSDGVQAHPIKRAVWLKEKILGDTPPPPPPNVPELDPETPGFENLTLKEQLFLHRNKAACLDCHRKIDPYGVVFENYDAVGRFNLTAKEKPIDSKSTLPDGTEVEGVQGIKDYILKLKTEDFTRSLVEHLYAYALGRDVSFADQQEIDRIVVEVVEDDFRFQTVIEQIVLSPAFYKKEQNWFNKIFG
;
A
#
# COMPACT_ATOMS: atom_id res chain seq x y z
N MET A 1 11.48 21.05 64.70
CA MET A 1 11.03 19.70 65.10
C MET A 1 9.78 19.74 65.99
N LYS A 2 9.81 20.34 67.19
CA LYS A 2 8.69 20.30 68.18
C LYS A 2 7.29 20.68 67.65
N LYS A 3 7.12 21.70 66.77
CA LYS A 3 5.79 22.06 66.21
C LYS A 3 5.20 20.99 65.28
N THR A 4 5.99 20.48 64.32
CA THR A 4 5.55 19.45 63.36
C THR A 4 5.14 18.15 64.06
N LEU A 5 5.86 17.76 65.11
CA LEU A 5 5.52 16.58 65.91
C LEU A 5 4.15 16.71 66.60
N LYS A 6 3.82 17.88 67.16
CA LYS A 6 2.49 18.14 67.75
C LYS A 6 1.37 18.02 66.71
N ILE A 7 1.57 18.58 65.52
CA ILE A 7 0.58 18.53 64.43
C ILE A 7 0.34 17.08 63.97
N ALA A 8 1.41 16.30 63.77
CA ALA A 8 1.31 14.89 63.38
C ALA A 8 0.51 14.05 64.39
N VAL A 9 0.74 14.26 65.70
CA VAL A 9 -0.02 13.57 66.77
C VAL A 9 -1.50 13.95 66.73
N ILE A 10 -1.85 15.23 66.59
CA ILE A 10 -3.25 15.69 66.53
C ILE A 10 -4.00 15.05 65.35
N ILE A 11 -3.42 15.07 64.14
CA ILE A 11 -4.05 14.50 62.95
C ILE A 11 -4.20 12.97 63.08
N THR A 12 -3.22 12.29 63.68
CA THR A 12 -3.30 10.83 63.92
C THR A 12 -4.47 10.48 64.86
N VAL A 13 -4.72 11.28 65.90
CA VAL A 13 -5.86 11.07 66.82
C VAL A 13 -7.19 11.28 66.09
N ILE A 14 -7.31 12.29 65.22
CA ILE A 14 -8.53 12.52 64.41
C ILE A 14 -8.83 11.33 63.50
N LEU A 15 -7.81 10.79 62.81
CA LEU A 15 -7.96 9.63 61.93
C LEU A 15 -8.33 8.34 62.67
N LEU A 16 -7.92 8.17 63.93
CA LEU A 16 -8.33 7.05 64.79
C LEU A 16 -9.80 7.15 65.20
N VAL A 17 -10.28 8.36 65.56
CA VAL A 17 -11.67 8.57 65.96
C VAL A 17 -12.64 8.29 64.80
N LEU A 18 -12.29 8.67 63.57
CA LEU A 18 -13.15 8.47 62.39
C LEU A 18 -13.41 7.00 62.04
N VAL A 19 -12.46 6.09 62.30
CA VAL A 19 -12.62 4.64 62.03
C VAL A 19 -13.50 3.93 63.05
N LEU A 20 -13.65 4.50 64.26
CA LEU A 20 -14.48 3.93 65.33
C LEU A 20 -15.96 4.32 65.22
N VAL A 21 -16.36 5.03 64.17
CA VAL A 21 -17.76 5.39 63.89
C VAL A 21 -18.45 4.19 63.22
N PRO A 22 -19.50 3.59 63.83
CA PRO A 22 -20.13 2.38 63.29
C PRO A 22 -20.92 2.66 62.01
N LEU A 23 -20.70 1.84 60.97
CA LEU A 23 -21.32 1.94 59.64
C LEU A 23 -22.60 1.09 59.54
N SER A 24 -23.57 1.29 60.43
CA SER A 24 -24.87 0.60 60.35
C SER A 24 -25.84 1.33 59.43
N GLY A 25 -25.87 0.96 58.14
CA GLY A 25 -26.82 1.47 57.16
C GLY A 25 -28.22 0.89 57.37
N ASN A 26 -29.11 1.63 58.04
CA ASN A 26 -30.52 1.27 58.18
C ASN A 26 -31.42 2.53 58.27
N GLY A 27 -31.26 3.45 57.30
CA GLY A 27 -32.06 4.68 57.23
C GLY A 27 -31.82 5.52 55.96
N ASP A 28 -32.90 6.08 55.41
CA ASP A 28 -32.99 6.77 54.11
C ASP A 28 -32.30 8.16 54.05
N ASN A 29 -30.97 8.21 54.20
CA ASN A 29 -30.20 9.47 54.19
C ASN A 29 -29.53 9.76 52.83
N ASN A 30 -30.37 10.00 51.81
CA ASN A 30 -29.96 10.27 50.42
C ASN A 30 -28.85 11.33 50.25
N PHE A 31 -28.81 12.36 51.11
CA PHE A 31 -27.77 13.41 51.03
C PHE A 31 -26.38 12.93 51.46
N LEU A 32 -26.27 12.02 52.42
CA LEU A 32 -24.98 11.45 52.83
C LEU A 32 -24.42 10.53 51.73
N PHE A 33 -25.28 9.75 51.06
CA PHE A 33 -24.89 8.96 49.90
C PHE A 33 -24.50 9.85 48.70
N PHE A 34 -25.20 10.95 48.46
CA PHE A 34 -24.82 11.94 47.45
C PHE A 34 -23.42 12.53 47.72
N LEU A 35 -23.13 12.92 48.97
CA LEU A 35 -21.80 13.37 49.36
C LEU A 35 -20.75 12.27 49.20
N GLY A 36 -21.07 11.02 49.59
CA GLY A 36 -20.19 9.87 49.39
C GLY A 36 -19.76 9.66 47.93
N ARG A 37 -20.66 9.93 46.96
CA ARG A 37 -20.34 9.84 45.51
C ARG A 37 -19.25 10.81 45.04
N PHE A 38 -18.84 11.81 45.83
CA PHE A 38 -17.67 12.65 45.50
C PHE A 38 -16.33 12.04 45.91
N HIS A 39 -16.31 10.90 46.61
CA HIS A 39 -15.07 10.21 46.99
C HIS A 39 -14.11 9.95 45.79
N PRO A 40 -14.58 9.43 44.63
CA PRO A 40 -13.75 9.27 43.43
C PRO A 40 -13.16 10.57 42.90
N LEU A 41 -13.85 11.71 43.02
CA LEU A 41 -13.31 13.00 42.55
C LEU A 41 -12.18 13.48 43.49
N ILE A 42 -12.40 13.39 44.80
CA ILE A 42 -11.48 13.95 45.80
C ILE A 42 -10.21 13.09 45.96
N LEU A 43 -10.29 11.76 45.80
CA LEU A 43 -9.14 10.85 45.96
C LEU A 43 -8.00 11.08 44.95
N HIS A 44 -8.28 11.70 43.79
CA HIS A 44 -7.25 12.00 42.80
C HIS A 44 -6.21 13.03 43.30
N LEU A 45 -6.60 13.92 44.22
CA LEU A 45 -5.75 14.97 44.77
C LEU A 45 -4.56 14.41 45.58
N PRO A 46 -4.74 13.56 46.61
CA PRO A 46 -3.61 12.93 47.30
C PRO A 46 -2.82 11.98 46.40
N ILE A 47 -3.48 11.26 45.47
CA ILE A 47 -2.80 10.29 44.59
C ILE A 47 -1.77 10.98 43.69
N GLY A 48 -2.19 11.99 42.93
CA GLY A 48 -1.29 12.71 42.01
C GLY A 48 -0.13 13.37 42.76
N ALA A 49 -0.41 13.98 43.91
CA ALA A 49 0.61 14.65 44.72
C ALA A 49 1.68 13.69 45.27
N LEU A 50 1.29 12.49 45.75
CA LEU A 50 2.24 11.50 46.30
C LEU A 50 3.09 10.83 45.22
N VAL A 51 2.50 10.48 44.06
CA VAL A 51 3.23 9.86 42.95
C VAL A 51 4.25 10.85 42.37
N VAL A 52 3.87 12.11 42.15
CA VAL A 52 4.80 13.16 41.70
C VAL A 52 5.90 13.42 42.74
N LEU A 53 5.56 13.47 44.03
CA LEU A 53 6.55 13.60 45.12
C LEU A 53 7.59 12.47 45.10
N PHE A 54 7.16 11.23 44.86
CA PHE A 54 8.05 10.07 44.79
C PHE A 54 9.04 10.17 43.63
N PHE A 55 8.57 10.46 42.41
CA PHE A 55 9.46 10.65 41.26
C PHE A 55 10.36 11.89 41.41
N MET A 56 9.86 13.00 41.95
CA MET A 56 10.69 14.19 42.22
C MET A 56 11.79 13.91 43.26
N GLU A 57 11.53 13.17 44.33
CA GLU A 57 12.58 12.78 45.30
C GLU A 57 13.60 11.77 44.73
N ILE A 58 13.26 11.03 43.66
CA ILE A 58 14.22 10.22 42.89
C ILE A 58 15.07 11.11 41.97
N ILE A 59 14.45 12.03 41.22
CA ILE A 59 15.15 12.97 40.33
C ILE A 59 16.10 13.85 41.15
N ASN A 60 15.61 14.47 42.23
CA ASN A 60 16.40 15.28 43.17
C ASN A 60 17.57 14.50 43.82
N ALA A 61 17.50 13.17 43.86
CA ALA A 61 18.57 12.31 44.35
C ALA A 61 19.61 11.91 43.27
N LYS A 62 19.24 11.96 41.99
CA LYS A 62 20.13 11.68 40.85
C LYS A 62 20.74 12.95 40.24
N GLN A 63 20.03 14.07 40.31
CA GLN A 63 20.39 15.38 39.77
C GLN A 63 20.15 16.48 40.84
N PRO A 64 21.00 16.56 41.88
CA PRO A 64 20.83 17.48 43.01
C PRO A 64 20.94 18.97 42.62
N GLU A 65 21.52 19.28 41.45
CA GLU A 65 21.57 20.62 40.85
C GLU A 65 20.19 21.21 40.50
N LEU A 66 19.13 20.40 40.41
CA LEU A 66 17.77 20.87 40.09
C LEU A 66 17.03 21.53 41.28
N HIS A 67 17.60 21.52 42.49
CA HIS A 67 17.09 22.23 43.67
C HIS A 67 15.60 21.98 44.05
N LEU A 68 15.05 20.79 43.75
CA LEU A 68 13.62 20.46 43.89
C LEU A 68 13.10 20.33 45.35
N ASP A 69 13.96 20.59 46.34
CA ASP A 69 13.73 20.43 47.77
C ASP A 69 12.47 21.11 48.32
N ALA A 70 12.15 22.30 47.77
CA ALA A 70 11.01 23.12 48.15
C ALA A 70 9.70 22.59 47.56
N ALA A 71 9.69 22.20 46.28
CA ALA A 71 8.53 21.61 45.62
C ALA A 71 8.09 20.30 46.34
N CYS A 72 9.06 19.42 46.63
CA CYS A 72 8.83 18.20 47.40
C CYS A 72 8.29 18.49 48.83
N ASN A 73 8.59 19.65 49.42
CA ASN A 73 8.00 20.03 50.71
C ASN A 73 6.53 20.44 50.60
N ILE A 74 6.17 21.17 49.54
CA ILE A 74 4.81 21.65 49.29
C ILE A 74 3.89 20.48 48.97
N LEU A 75 4.29 19.58 48.07
CA LEU A 75 3.54 18.38 47.70
C LEU A 75 3.20 17.49 48.92
N LEU A 76 4.16 17.32 49.84
CA LEU A 76 3.94 16.53 51.05
C LEU A 76 2.90 17.16 52.00
N TRP A 77 2.93 18.49 52.19
CA TRP A 77 1.91 19.17 53.00
C TRP A 77 0.52 19.15 52.35
N PHE A 78 0.45 19.34 51.03
CA PHE A 78 -0.80 19.25 50.28
C PHE A 78 -1.44 17.86 50.41
N SER A 79 -0.63 16.80 50.24
CA SER A 79 -1.07 15.41 50.43
C SER A 79 -1.73 15.19 51.79
N VAL A 80 -1.06 15.60 52.88
CA VAL A 80 -1.59 15.44 54.26
C VAL A 80 -2.94 16.15 54.47
N LEU A 81 -3.13 17.34 53.90
CA LEU A 81 -4.40 18.08 54.05
C LEU A 81 -5.55 17.42 53.28
N SER A 82 -5.27 16.84 52.11
CA SER A 82 -6.28 16.23 51.24
C SER A 82 -6.82 14.86 51.72
N PHE A 83 -6.09 14.15 52.60
CA PHE A 83 -6.54 12.84 53.11
C PHE A 83 -7.77 12.91 54.02
N ILE A 84 -7.90 13.95 54.85
CA ILE A 84 -8.99 14.08 55.82
C ILE A 84 -10.38 14.05 55.13
N PRO A 85 -10.68 14.91 54.13
CA PRO A 85 -11.95 14.81 53.41
C PRO A 85 -12.07 13.49 52.65
N THR A 86 -11.00 13.00 52.03
CA THR A 86 -11.02 11.74 51.25
C THR A 86 -11.54 10.56 52.08
N VAL A 87 -11.05 10.39 53.32
CA VAL A 87 -11.49 9.32 54.24
C VAL A 87 -12.95 9.52 54.67
N ILE A 88 -13.36 10.76 54.97
CA ILE A 88 -14.74 11.08 55.38
C ILE A 88 -15.73 10.70 54.27
N PHE A 89 -15.49 11.14 53.02
CA PHE A 89 -16.37 10.81 51.90
C PHE A 89 -16.36 9.30 51.57
N GLY A 90 -15.24 8.60 51.77
CA GLY A 90 -15.16 7.15 51.58
C GLY A 90 -16.02 6.37 52.58
N LEU A 91 -16.02 6.77 53.86
CA LEU A 91 -16.88 6.19 54.89
C LEU A 91 -18.38 6.46 54.61
N LEU A 92 -18.70 7.66 54.10
CA LEU A 92 -20.08 8.02 53.68
C LEU A 92 -20.55 7.26 52.44
N LEU A 93 -19.64 6.86 51.54
CA LEU A 93 -19.97 6.03 50.38
C LEU A 93 -20.19 4.57 50.79
N ALA A 94 -19.35 4.06 51.68
CA ALA A 94 -19.39 2.66 52.13
C ALA A 94 -20.70 2.28 52.86
N SER A 95 -21.36 3.23 53.54
CA SER A 95 -22.62 2.98 54.24
C SER A 95 -23.84 2.76 53.33
N SER A 96 -23.67 2.82 52.00
CA SER A 96 -24.73 2.60 51.00
C SER A 96 -25.01 1.12 50.66
N GLY A 97 -24.22 0.17 51.18
CA GLY A 97 -24.61 -1.25 51.30
C GLY A 97 -24.46 -2.17 50.06
N ASN A 98 -24.19 -1.65 48.87
CA ASN A 98 -24.24 -2.43 47.62
C ASN A 98 -22.86 -2.93 47.10
N TYR A 99 -21.96 -3.38 47.99
CA TYR A 99 -20.60 -3.78 47.63
C TYR A 99 -20.19 -5.13 48.25
N ASN A 100 -19.22 -5.81 47.65
CA ASN A 100 -18.66 -7.05 48.21
C ASN A 100 -17.89 -6.74 49.52
N ASP A 101 -18.38 -7.28 50.64
CA ASP A 101 -17.88 -6.98 52.00
C ASP A 101 -16.38 -7.20 52.18
N ASP A 102 -15.82 -8.27 51.63
CA ASP A 102 -14.39 -8.61 51.78
C ASP A 102 -13.50 -7.66 50.98
N ALA A 103 -13.91 -7.30 49.76
CA ALA A 103 -13.19 -6.32 48.93
C ALA A 103 -13.28 -4.90 49.51
N LEU A 104 -14.47 -4.51 50.00
CA LEU A 104 -14.72 -3.22 50.65
C LEU A 104 -13.87 -3.05 51.92
N SER A 105 -13.86 -4.06 52.79
CA SER A 105 -13.05 -4.07 54.02
C SER A 105 -11.55 -3.92 53.73
N LYS A 106 -11.02 -4.68 52.74
CA LYS A 106 -9.61 -4.58 52.32
C LYS A 106 -9.25 -3.19 51.80
N HIS A 107 -10.12 -2.59 50.98
CA HIS A 107 -9.93 -1.23 50.47
C HIS A 107 -9.90 -0.17 51.58
N GLN A 108 -10.86 -0.22 52.53
CA GLN A 108 -10.95 0.73 53.65
C GLN A 108 -9.68 0.77 54.50
N TRP A 109 -9.17 -0.40 54.91
CA TRP A 109 -7.97 -0.48 55.74
C TRP A 109 -6.71 0.01 55.02
N LEU A 110 -6.51 -0.36 53.75
CA LEU A 110 -5.36 0.10 52.95
C LEU A 110 -5.36 1.63 52.77
N GLY A 111 -6.54 2.24 52.56
CA GLY A 111 -6.69 3.70 52.50
C GLY A 111 -6.29 4.39 53.82
N TRP A 112 -6.73 3.85 54.95
CA TRP A 112 -6.43 4.42 56.27
C TRP A 112 -4.93 4.37 56.63
N PHE A 113 -4.28 3.22 56.45
CA PHE A 113 -2.83 3.08 56.72
C PHE A 113 -2.00 4.03 55.86
N THR A 114 -2.41 4.25 54.60
CA THR A 114 -1.75 5.20 53.68
C THR A 114 -1.79 6.63 54.20
N ALA A 115 -2.94 7.08 54.73
CA ALA A 115 -3.09 8.41 55.31
C ALA A 115 -2.21 8.62 56.55
N VAL A 116 -2.17 7.64 57.47
CA VAL A 116 -1.36 7.73 58.70
C VAL A 116 0.14 7.80 58.39
N ILE A 117 0.63 6.95 57.48
CA ILE A 117 2.05 6.96 57.07
C ILE A 117 2.42 8.31 56.44
N CYS A 118 1.55 8.90 55.61
CA CYS A 118 1.77 10.20 54.99
C CYS A 118 1.96 11.33 56.04
N VAL A 119 1.16 11.34 57.11
CA VAL A 119 1.30 12.31 58.21
C VAL A 119 2.69 12.23 58.88
N TRP A 120 3.22 11.02 59.06
CA TRP A 120 4.52 10.81 59.72
C TRP A 120 5.73 11.09 58.82
N LEU A 121 5.58 11.04 57.49
CA LEU A 121 6.62 11.49 56.54
C LEU A 121 7.05 12.96 56.78
N LEU A 122 6.14 13.84 57.24
CA LEU A 122 6.46 15.23 57.61
C LEU A 122 7.51 15.33 58.73
N VAL A 123 7.52 14.37 59.66
CA VAL A 123 8.49 14.31 60.77
C VAL A 123 9.81 13.74 60.26
N LEU A 124 9.76 12.67 59.47
CA LEU A 124 10.94 11.97 58.93
C LEU A 124 11.73 12.85 57.93
N ARG A 125 11.06 13.61 57.06
CA ARG A 125 11.71 14.46 56.04
C ARG A 125 12.61 15.55 56.65
N ARG A 126 12.32 16.00 57.88
CA ARG A 126 13.13 17.01 58.59
C ARG A 126 14.43 16.46 59.19
N LYS A 127 14.68 15.14 59.19
CA LYS A 127 16.00 14.55 59.48
C LYS A 127 16.82 14.45 58.18
N LYS A 128 17.54 15.51 57.84
CA LYS A 128 18.58 15.50 56.80
C LYS A 128 19.94 15.12 57.40
N SER A 129 20.75 14.40 56.62
CA SER A 129 22.16 14.11 56.92
C SER A 129 22.97 14.40 55.65
N THR A 130 24.06 15.19 55.78
CA THR A 130 24.99 15.53 54.69
C THR A 130 24.30 15.87 53.35
N LYS A 131 23.60 17.02 53.32
CA LYS A 131 22.76 17.55 52.21
C LYS A 131 21.56 16.69 51.75
N ASN A 132 21.55 15.39 52.00
CA ASN A 132 20.50 14.46 51.58
C ASN A 132 19.45 14.15 52.67
N VAL A 133 18.24 13.78 52.26
CA VAL A 133 17.18 13.27 53.17
C VAL A 133 17.49 11.82 53.55
N SER A 134 17.21 11.44 54.80
CA SER A 134 17.54 10.10 55.34
C SER A 134 16.96 8.94 54.51
N LYS A 135 17.69 7.81 54.45
CA LYS A 135 17.27 6.58 53.76
C LYS A 135 15.92 6.04 54.28
N ILE A 136 15.65 6.24 55.57
CA ILE A 136 14.38 5.83 56.23
C ILE A 136 13.18 6.55 55.61
N TYR A 137 13.27 7.86 55.36
CA TYR A 137 12.20 8.63 54.70
C TYR A 137 11.90 8.09 53.29
N LYS A 138 12.96 7.78 52.51
CA LYS A 138 12.79 7.28 51.13
C LYS A 138 12.13 5.91 51.08
N VAL A 139 12.49 5.01 52.00
CA VAL A 139 11.83 3.70 52.14
C VAL A 139 10.38 3.86 52.57
N ALA A 140 10.09 4.71 53.56
CA ALA A 140 8.72 4.95 54.01
C ALA A 140 7.83 5.57 52.91
N LEU A 141 8.38 6.46 52.07
CA LEU A 141 7.67 7.03 50.92
C LEU A 141 7.39 5.97 49.83
N PHE A 142 8.37 5.11 49.52
CA PHE A 142 8.16 4.00 48.58
C PHE A 142 7.06 3.04 49.05
N VAL A 143 7.08 2.62 50.31
CA VAL A 143 6.04 1.76 50.90
C VAL A 143 4.66 2.44 50.87
N ASN A 144 4.59 3.75 51.10
CA ASN A 144 3.33 4.51 51.03
C ASN A 144 2.74 4.51 49.60
N VAL A 145 3.57 4.67 48.56
CA VAL A 145 3.12 4.59 47.16
C VAL A 145 2.69 3.17 46.78
N VAL A 146 3.35 2.12 47.28
CA VAL A 146 2.91 0.73 47.06
C VAL A 146 1.55 0.45 47.70
N LEU A 147 1.33 0.87 48.95
CA LEU A 147 0.03 0.74 49.62
C LEU A 147 -1.08 1.51 48.89
N LEU A 148 -0.77 2.71 48.39
CA LEU A 148 -1.69 3.51 47.58
C LEU A 148 -2.10 2.79 46.28
N SER A 149 -1.15 2.18 45.58
CA SER A 149 -1.42 1.38 44.37
C SER A 149 -2.31 0.17 44.65
N LEU A 150 -2.09 -0.52 45.77
CA LEU A 150 -2.94 -1.65 46.20
C LEU A 150 -4.35 -1.17 46.59
N ALA A 151 -4.48 -0.03 47.29
CA ALA A 151 -5.79 0.56 47.59
C ALA A 151 -6.56 0.91 46.31
N GLY A 152 -5.87 1.44 45.30
CA GLY A 152 -6.43 1.73 43.97
C GLY A 152 -6.90 0.48 43.21
N HIS A 153 -6.21 -0.66 43.37
CA HIS A 153 -6.64 -1.93 42.76
C HIS A 153 -8.01 -2.38 43.27
N PHE A 154 -8.18 -2.46 44.59
CA PHE A 154 -9.44 -2.87 45.19
C PHE A 154 -10.56 -1.81 44.97
N GLY A 155 -10.20 -0.53 44.89
CA GLY A 155 -11.15 0.53 44.52
C GLY A 155 -11.69 0.36 43.09
N GLY A 156 -10.83 0.08 42.11
CA GLY A 156 -11.25 -0.18 40.73
C GLY A 156 -12.05 -1.49 40.57
N ASN A 157 -11.74 -2.51 41.36
CA ASN A 157 -12.52 -3.76 41.41
C ASN A 157 -14.00 -3.49 41.80
N LEU A 158 -14.23 -2.56 42.73
CA LEU A 158 -15.57 -2.18 43.18
C LEU A 158 -16.36 -1.32 42.17
N THR A 159 -15.74 -0.78 41.10
CA THR A 159 -16.42 0.12 40.14
C THR A 159 -16.36 -0.32 38.68
N HIS A 160 -15.36 -1.09 38.27
CA HIS A 160 -15.15 -1.52 36.86
C HIS A 160 -14.86 -3.03 36.72
N GLY A 161 -14.97 -3.80 37.81
CA GLY A 161 -14.65 -5.23 37.84
C GLY A 161 -13.18 -5.50 38.14
N SER A 162 -12.83 -6.76 38.42
CA SER A 162 -11.57 -7.18 39.07
C SER A 162 -10.27 -6.87 38.32
N ASN A 163 -10.38 -6.22 37.17
CA ASN A 163 -9.41 -6.29 36.09
C ASN A 163 -8.94 -4.90 35.62
N TYR A 164 -9.45 -3.85 36.26
CA TYR A 164 -9.26 -2.43 35.95
C TYR A 164 -7.80 -1.97 35.81
N LEU A 165 -6.94 -2.25 36.80
CA LEU A 165 -5.53 -1.80 36.76
C LEU A 165 -4.70 -2.52 35.69
N THR A 166 -5.13 -3.70 35.28
CA THR A 166 -4.32 -4.65 34.53
C THR A 166 -4.69 -4.70 33.05
N LYS A 167 -5.87 -4.18 32.65
CA LYS A 167 -6.28 -3.95 31.25
C LYS A 167 -5.19 -3.33 30.36
N TYR A 168 -4.54 -2.26 30.82
CA TYR A 168 -3.58 -1.47 30.02
C TYR A 168 -2.12 -1.59 30.49
N MET A 169 -1.85 -2.49 31.43
CA MET A 169 -0.53 -2.63 32.03
C MET A 169 0.50 -3.24 31.05
N PRO A 170 1.81 -2.88 31.08
CA PRO A 170 2.81 -3.50 30.22
C PRO A 170 2.97 -4.99 30.54
N GLN A 171 3.15 -5.87 29.55
CA GLN A 171 3.23 -7.32 29.80
C GLN A 171 4.27 -7.77 30.85
N PRO A 172 5.48 -7.19 30.96
CA PRO A 172 6.40 -7.52 32.06
C PRO A 172 5.87 -7.21 33.47
N LEU A 173 4.83 -6.39 33.56
CA LEU A 173 4.12 -6.06 34.79
C LEU A 173 2.77 -6.79 34.88
N LYS A 174 2.08 -7.09 33.75
CA LYS A 174 0.88 -7.96 33.72
C LYS A 174 1.22 -9.42 34.00
N SER A 175 2.33 -9.97 33.52
CA SER A 175 2.76 -11.32 33.90
C SER A 175 3.02 -11.41 35.40
N VAL A 176 3.52 -10.30 35.97
CA VAL A 176 3.79 -10.18 37.41
C VAL A 176 2.51 -9.88 38.22
N LEU A 177 1.42 -9.33 37.63
CA LEU A 177 0.22 -8.84 38.36
C LEU A 177 -1.19 -9.30 37.86
N GLY A 178 -1.43 -9.53 36.56
CA GLY A 178 -2.33 -10.57 36.02
C GLY A 178 -3.85 -10.43 35.70
N VAL A 179 -4.44 -9.40 35.02
CA VAL A 179 -5.92 -9.39 34.63
C VAL A 179 -6.42 -8.42 33.44
N ASN A 180 -7.68 -8.51 32.87
CA ASN A 180 -8.33 -7.61 31.78
C ASN A 180 -9.94 -7.49 31.75
N ASP A 181 -10.63 -6.49 31.10
CA ASP A 181 -11.75 -5.65 31.72
C ASP A 181 -12.95 -4.96 30.90
N ALA A 182 -14.13 -4.64 31.54
CA ALA A 182 -15.31 -3.68 31.27
C ALA A 182 -16.61 -3.94 30.39
N GLU A 183 -17.78 -3.25 30.68
CA GLU A 183 -18.76 -2.45 29.79
C GLU A 183 -20.26 -2.17 30.27
N ASN A 184 -21.08 -1.26 29.62
CA ASN A 184 -22.52 -0.86 29.95
C ASN A 184 -23.27 0.13 28.95
N TYR A 185 -24.61 0.02 28.61
CA TYR A 185 -25.44 1.02 27.80
C TYR A 185 -27.03 1.07 27.99
N LEU A 186 -27.76 1.99 27.30
CA LEU A 186 -29.09 2.65 27.59
C LEU A 186 -30.38 2.20 26.80
N ALA A 187 -31.60 2.62 27.26
CA ALA A 187 -32.94 2.12 26.80
C ALA A 187 -34.02 3.16 26.33
N ILE A 188 -35.17 2.63 25.87
CA ILE A 188 -36.35 3.23 25.16
C ILE A 188 -36.98 4.50 25.78
N LYS A 189 -37.45 5.43 24.93
CA LYS A 189 -38.42 6.51 25.26
C LYS A 189 -39.74 6.34 24.50
N GLY A 190 -40.88 6.41 25.21
CA GLY A 190 -42.20 6.22 24.61
C GLY A 190 -42.88 7.50 24.11
N ILE A 191 -43.27 7.48 22.83
CA ILE A 191 -44.48 8.06 22.23
C ILE A 191 -45.11 6.91 21.40
N ASP A 192 -46.42 6.92 21.15
CA ASP A 192 -47.21 5.87 20.48
C ASP A 192 -47.25 4.48 21.13
N SER A 193 -48.08 4.39 22.18
CA SER A 193 -48.58 3.12 22.74
C SER A 193 -50.02 2.78 22.28
N THR A 194 -50.50 3.45 21.22
CA THR A 194 -51.90 3.44 20.76
C THR A 194 -52.13 2.83 19.37
N SER A 195 -51.09 2.47 18.62
CA SER A 195 -51.26 1.70 17.38
C SER A 195 -51.62 0.24 17.68
N GLU A 196 -52.29 -0.41 16.74
CA GLU A 196 -52.65 -1.82 16.83
C GLU A 196 -51.39 -2.70 16.93
N ASP A 197 -50.34 -2.34 16.19
CA ASP A 197 -49.03 -3.02 16.19
C ASP A 197 -48.26 -2.86 17.50
N ALA A 198 -48.29 -1.68 18.15
CA ALA A 198 -47.68 -1.48 19.46
C ALA A 198 -48.35 -2.37 20.52
N ILE A 199 -49.67 -2.52 20.43
CA ILE A 199 -50.47 -3.37 21.32
C ILE A 199 -50.17 -4.85 21.01
N TYR A 200 -50.08 -5.23 19.74
CA TYR A 200 -49.73 -6.59 19.31
C TYR A 200 -48.33 -7.00 19.77
N PHE A 201 -47.31 -6.17 19.50
CA PHE A 201 -45.94 -6.41 19.96
C PHE A 201 -45.88 -6.56 21.48
N LYS A 202 -46.49 -5.64 22.22
CA LYS A 202 -46.49 -5.64 23.69
C LYS A 202 -47.16 -6.88 24.29
N ASN A 203 -48.25 -7.37 23.69
CA ASN A 203 -49.05 -8.47 24.24
C ASN A 203 -48.58 -9.85 23.78
N ASN A 204 -48.08 -9.98 22.56
CA ASN A 204 -47.79 -11.27 21.92
C ASN A 204 -46.28 -11.53 21.75
N VAL A 205 -45.52 -10.54 21.25
CA VAL A 205 -44.11 -10.72 20.87
C VAL A 205 -43.18 -10.48 22.07
N LYS A 206 -43.32 -9.35 22.75
CA LYS A 206 -42.46 -8.94 23.88
C LYS A 206 -42.35 -10.00 25.00
N PRO A 207 -43.42 -10.72 25.40
CA PRO A 207 -43.30 -11.79 26.40
C PRO A 207 -42.40 -12.95 25.95
N VAL A 208 -42.39 -13.27 24.64
CA VAL A 208 -41.50 -14.28 24.06
C VAL A 208 -40.05 -13.79 24.08
N MET A 209 -39.82 -12.52 23.70
CA MET A 209 -38.47 -11.92 23.73
C MET A 209 -37.91 -11.79 25.16
N GLU A 210 -38.73 -11.44 26.14
CA GLU A 210 -38.35 -11.42 27.57
C GLU A 210 -37.95 -12.81 28.07
N LYS A 211 -38.72 -13.84 27.69
CA LYS A 211 -38.51 -15.24 28.10
C LYS A 211 -37.28 -15.88 27.46
N HIS A 212 -37.00 -15.59 26.19
CA HIS A 212 -36.00 -16.31 25.40
C HIS A 212 -34.72 -15.50 25.07
N CYS A 213 -34.82 -14.17 24.91
CA CYS A 213 -33.74 -13.36 24.35
C CYS A 213 -33.06 -12.45 25.39
N TYR A 214 -33.83 -11.75 26.23
CA TYR A 214 -33.29 -10.66 27.09
C TYR A 214 -32.30 -11.14 28.15
N SER A 215 -32.34 -12.42 28.54
CA SER A 215 -31.34 -13.00 29.48
C SER A 215 -29.90 -13.04 28.94
N CYS A 216 -29.73 -12.86 27.63
CA CYS A 216 -28.44 -12.83 26.93
C CYS A 216 -28.22 -11.55 26.09
N HIS A 217 -29.28 -10.79 25.80
CA HIS A 217 -29.27 -9.56 25.00
C HIS A 217 -30.07 -8.45 25.71
N GLY A 218 -29.68 -8.13 26.95
CA GLY A 218 -30.36 -7.20 27.86
C GLY A 218 -29.38 -6.46 28.77
N GLU A 219 -29.87 -5.57 29.64
CA GLU A 219 -29.04 -4.65 30.45
C GLU A 219 -27.90 -5.33 31.25
N GLU A 220 -28.10 -6.55 31.76
CA GLU A 220 -27.05 -7.27 32.50
C GLU A 220 -26.02 -7.98 31.60
N LYS A 221 -26.35 -8.26 30.33
CA LYS A 221 -25.55 -9.07 29.40
C LYS A 221 -25.82 -8.70 27.94
N GLU A 222 -24.79 -8.24 27.26
CA GLU A 222 -24.83 -7.84 25.85
C GLU A 222 -24.06 -8.86 24.98
N LYS A 223 -24.54 -10.11 24.87
CA LYS A 223 -23.85 -11.11 24.05
C LYS A 223 -23.78 -10.64 22.59
N GLY A 224 -22.59 -10.77 21.99
CA GLY A 224 -22.34 -10.29 20.62
C GLY A 224 -22.36 -8.77 20.46
N GLY A 225 -22.47 -7.98 21.54
CA GLY A 225 -22.66 -6.53 21.47
C GLY A 225 -24.07 -6.10 21.05
N VAL A 226 -25.05 -7.01 21.13
CA VAL A 226 -26.44 -6.76 20.72
C VAL A 226 -27.36 -6.69 21.94
N ARG A 227 -28.16 -5.61 22.01
CA ARG A 227 -29.22 -5.35 22.99
C ARG A 227 -30.57 -5.38 22.28
N ILE A 228 -31.39 -6.40 22.55
CA ILE A 228 -32.69 -6.57 21.89
C ILE A 228 -33.82 -5.90 22.69
N ASP A 229 -33.64 -5.77 24.01
CA ASP A 229 -34.55 -5.09 24.94
C ASP A 229 -34.70 -3.58 24.70
N VAL A 230 -33.82 -2.98 23.90
CA VAL A 230 -33.81 -1.53 23.59
C VAL A 230 -34.27 -1.19 22.18
N LEU A 231 -34.45 -2.19 21.30
CA LEU A 231 -34.88 -1.97 19.91
C LEU A 231 -36.31 -1.46 19.86
N HIS A 232 -36.55 -0.44 19.04
CA HIS A 232 -37.88 0.11 18.81
C HIS A 232 -38.75 -0.86 18.01
N TRP A 233 -39.97 -1.13 18.48
CA TRP A 233 -40.89 -2.13 17.89
C TRP A 233 -41.41 -1.70 16.50
N ASP A 234 -41.60 -0.41 16.27
CA ASP A 234 -41.98 0.14 14.97
C ASP A 234 -40.75 0.09 14.06
N MET A 235 -40.77 -0.81 13.07
CA MET A 235 -39.68 -0.97 12.11
C MET A 235 -39.79 0.01 10.93
N VAL A 236 -41.01 0.52 10.67
CA VAL A 236 -41.31 1.43 9.56
C VAL A 236 -40.79 2.82 9.89
N ASN A 237 -41.25 3.40 11.00
CA ASN A 237 -40.90 4.76 11.44
C ASN A 237 -39.71 4.77 12.43
N GLY A 238 -39.32 3.62 12.97
CA GLY A 238 -38.21 3.51 13.93
C GLY A 238 -36.85 3.23 13.28
N PRO A 239 -35.75 3.53 14.00
CA PRO A 239 -34.39 3.37 13.49
C PRO A 239 -33.93 1.89 13.45
N ASP A 240 -34.56 1.02 14.24
CA ASP A 240 -33.98 -0.27 14.63
C ASP A 240 -34.33 -1.47 13.73
N ALA A 241 -34.94 -1.24 12.55
CA ALA A 241 -35.33 -2.29 11.60
C ALA A 241 -34.16 -3.23 11.22
N GLU A 242 -32.97 -2.68 11.01
CA GLU A 242 -31.75 -3.46 10.71
C GLU A 242 -31.36 -4.41 11.85
N GLY A 243 -31.61 -4.00 13.11
CA GLY A 243 -31.40 -4.83 14.29
C GLY A 243 -32.43 -5.96 14.42
N TRP A 244 -33.68 -5.70 14.01
CA TRP A 244 -34.72 -6.72 13.91
C TRP A 244 -34.49 -7.71 12.76
N HIS A 245 -34.02 -7.24 11.60
CA HIS A 245 -33.60 -8.11 10.49
C HIS A 245 -32.46 -9.03 10.92
N SER A 246 -31.41 -8.47 11.55
CA SER A 246 -30.30 -9.26 12.12
C SER A 246 -30.78 -10.30 13.15
N ALA A 247 -31.83 -9.99 13.93
CA ALA A 247 -32.41 -10.95 14.88
C ALA A 247 -33.22 -12.05 14.16
N LEU A 248 -33.97 -11.70 13.12
CA LEU A 248 -34.72 -12.65 12.29
C LEU A 248 -33.81 -13.67 11.61
N ASP A 249 -32.68 -13.22 11.04
CA ASP A 249 -31.71 -14.11 10.40
C ASP A 249 -31.14 -15.14 11.39
N MET A 250 -30.82 -14.71 12.62
CA MET A 250 -30.32 -15.60 13.68
C MET A 250 -31.38 -16.59 14.19
N ILE A 251 -32.67 -16.25 14.09
CA ILE A 251 -33.79 -17.16 14.40
C ILE A 251 -34.03 -18.16 13.26
N ASN A 252 -33.98 -17.69 12.01
CA ASN A 252 -34.19 -18.48 10.79
C ASN A 252 -33.07 -19.50 10.55
N SER A 253 -31.81 -19.10 10.75
CA SER A 253 -30.64 -20.00 10.77
C SER A 253 -30.64 -21.00 11.92
N GLY A 254 -31.51 -20.80 12.93
CA GLY A 254 -31.60 -21.65 14.11
C GLY A 254 -30.47 -21.46 15.13
N GLU A 255 -29.59 -20.46 14.95
CA GLU A 255 -28.52 -20.14 15.91
C GLU A 255 -29.04 -19.55 17.22
N MET A 256 -30.24 -18.92 17.20
CA MET A 256 -30.88 -18.31 18.36
C MET A 256 -32.29 -18.87 18.61
N PRO A 257 -32.64 -19.21 19.87
CA PRO A 257 -31.78 -19.24 21.06
C PRO A 257 -30.71 -20.36 20.99
N PRO A 258 -29.56 -20.23 21.68
CA PRO A 258 -28.54 -21.27 21.69
C PRO A 258 -29.00 -22.58 22.35
N GLU A 259 -28.40 -23.72 22.01
CA GLU A 259 -28.78 -25.05 22.55
C GLU A 259 -28.82 -25.12 24.09
N ASP A 260 -27.99 -24.35 24.79
CA ASP A 260 -27.94 -24.29 26.26
C ASP A 260 -29.01 -23.36 26.89
N LYS A 261 -29.97 -22.88 26.09
CA LYS A 261 -31.03 -21.94 26.50
C LYS A 261 -32.42 -22.49 26.16
N PRO A 262 -33.48 -22.01 26.85
CA PRO A 262 -34.85 -22.37 26.53
C PRO A 262 -35.16 -22.07 25.06
N GLN A 263 -35.48 -23.10 24.29
CA GLN A 263 -35.85 -23.00 22.89
C GLN A 263 -37.26 -22.44 22.72
N LEU A 264 -37.47 -21.72 21.61
CA LEU A 264 -38.81 -21.30 21.17
C LEU A 264 -39.65 -22.55 20.83
N THR A 265 -40.91 -22.59 21.26
CA THR A 265 -41.88 -23.57 20.71
C THR A 265 -42.15 -23.29 19.23
N THR A 266 -42.79 -24.23 18.51
CA THR A 266 -43.07 -24.04 17.07
C THR A 266 -44.02 -22.86 16.86
N GLU A 267 -44.98 -22.72 17.76
CA GLU A 267 -45.96 -21.64 17.81
C GLU A 267 -45.32 -20.30 18.18
N GLU A 268 -44.46 -20.25 19.21
CA GLU A 268 -43.73 -19.03 19.58
C GLU A 268 -42.75 -18.58 18.48
N ARG A 269 -42.01 -19.53 17.87
CA ARG A 269 -41.10 -19.22 16.75
C ARG A 269 -41.87 -18.64 15.58
N ARG A 270 -42.96 -19.29 15.16
CA ARG A 270 -43.79 -18.82 14.07
C ARG A 270 -44.36 -17.43 14.36
N LEU A 271 -44.90 -17.20 15.56
CA LEU A 271 -45.46 -15.89 15.94
C LEU A 271 -44.43 -14.76 15.83
N VAL A 272 -43.19 -15.00 16.27
CA VAL A 272 -42.12 -14.00 16.20
C VAL A 272 -41.62 -13.81 14.76
N VAL A 273 -41.43 -14.90 14.01
CA VAL A 273 -40.97 -14.86 12.61
C VAL A 273 -42.00 -14.21 11.70
N ASP A 274 -43.28 -14.60 11.77
CA ASP A 274 -44.36 -14.02 10.98
C ASP A 274 -44.44 -12.50 11.26
N TRP A 275 -44.44 -12.09 12.54
CA TRP A 275 -44.46 -10.66 12.93
C TRP A 275 -43.24 -9.88 12.42
N MET A 276 -42.02 -10.40 12.61
CA MET A 276 -40.80 -9.76 12.13
C MET A 276 -40.82 -9.64 10.60
N THR A 277 -41.26 -10.67 9.89
CA THR A 277 -41.27 -10.71 8.42
C THR A 277 -42.23 -9.69 7.85
N GLU A 278 -43.49 -9.65 8.31
CA GLU A 278 -44.50 -8.67 7.85
C GLU A 278 -44.07 -7.22 8.15
N ASN A 279 -43.50 -6.96 9.34
CA ASN A 279 -43.07 -5.61 9.73
C ASN A 279 -41.80 -5.18 8.99
N LEU A 280 -40.87 -6.09 8.70
CA LEU A 280 -39.71 -5.82 7.86
C LEU A 280 -40.09 -5.63 6.39
N GLU A 281 -41.09 -6.34 5.85
CA GLU A 281 -41.58 -6.13 4.49
C GLU A 281 -42.21 -4.73 4.35
N HIS A 282 -43.09 -4.33 5.28
CA HIS A 282 -43.64 -2.97 5.31
C HIS A 282 -42.55 -1.91 5.50
N ALA A 283 -41.57 -2.15 6.37
CA ALA A 283 -40.45 -1.23 6.57
C ALA A 283 -39.50 -1.18 5.36
N ALA A 284 -39.34 -2.28 4.62
CA ALA A 284 -38.54 -2.35 3.41
C ALA A 284 -39.20 -1.51 2.32
N ILE A 285 -40.50 -1.68 2.07
CA ILE A 285 -41.26 -0.87 1.10
C ILE A 285 -41.17 0.63 1.44
N ALA A 286 -41.37 1.00 2.71
CA ALA A 286 -41.25 2.38 3.15
C ALA A 286 -39.82 2.94 2.97
N LYS A 287 -38.80 2.20 3.42
CA LYS A 287 -37.39 2.64 3.29
C LYS A 287 -36.85 2.54 1.87
N GLN A 288 -37.44 1.75 0.99
CA GLN A 288 -37.10 1.75 -0.44
C GLN A 288 -37.53 3.06 -1.12
N THR A 289 -38.57 3.74 -0.61
CA THR A 289 -38.91 5.11 -1.00
C THR A 289 -38.05 6.20 -0.35
N GLU A 290 -37.46 5.94 0.83
CA GLU A 290 -36.58 6.90 1.54
C GLU A 290 -35.07 6.77 1.21
N ASN A 291 -34.58 5.58 0.83
CA ASN A 291 -33.17 5.31 0.48
C ASN A 291 -32.75 5.90 -0.88
N LYS A 292 -33.64 6.66 -1.53
CA LYS A 292 -33.37 7.45 -2.73
C LYS A 292 -32.49 8.66 -2.39
N GLY A 293 -31.65 9.08 -3.33
CA GLY A 293 -30.91 10.33 -3.21
C GLY A 293 -29.73 10.33 -2.24
N VAL A 294 -28.97 9.23 -2.13
CA VAL A 294 -27.65 9.27 -1.45
C VAL A 294 -26.71 10.19 -2.22
N MET A 295 -26.64 11.46 -1.80
CA MET A 295 -25.71 12.46 -2.34
C MET A 295 -24.27 12.01 -2.06
N ARG A 296 -23.60 11.45 -3.08
CA ARG A 296 -22.23 10.94 -2.96
C ARG A 296 -21.22 11.84 -3.66
N ARG A 297 -20.15 12.19 -2.94
CA ARG A 297 -18.99 12.85 -3.52
C ARG A 297 -18.31 11.93 -4.53
N LEU A 298 -17.64 12.48 -5.53
CA LEU A 298 -16.70 11.71 -6.35
C LEU A 298 -15.49 11.28 -5.50
N THR A 299 -15.10 10.00 -5.56
CA THR A 299 -13.84 9.53 -4.93
C THR A 299 -12.63 10.27 -5.51
N LYS A 300 -11.47 10.23 -4.85
CA LYS A 300 -10.25 10.89 -5.36
C LYS A 300 -9.87 10.42 -6.77
N LYS A 301 -10.14 9.15 -7.09
CA LYS A 301 -9.97 8.57 -8.45
C LYS A 301 -11.02 9.12 -9.43
N GLN A 302 -12.31 9.08 -9.06
CA GLN A 302 -13.40 9.59 -9.92
C GLN A 302 -13.24 11.09 -10.19
N TYR A 303 -12.89 11.90 -9.19
CA TYR A 303 -12.61 13.33 -9.32
C TYR A 303 -11.42 13.60 -10.27
N THR A 304 -10.33 12.83 -10.13
CA THR A 304 -9.17 12.89 -11.02
C THR A 304 -9.55 12.58 -12.47
N ASN A 305 -10.31 11.50 -12.68
CA ASN A 305 -10.82 11.14 -14.01
C ASN A 305 -11.71 12.24 -14.59
N SER A 306 -12.57 12.85 -13.77
CA SER A 306 -13.49 13.92 -14.18
C SER A 306 -12.76 15.17 -14.64
N LEU A 307 -11.74 15.61 -13.90
CA LEU A 307 -10.88 16.72 -14.32
C LEU A 307 -10.11 16.39 -15.60
N ASN A 308 -9.55 15.18 -15.70
CA ASN A 308 -8.74 14.78 -16.85
C ASN A 308 -9.56 14.72 -18.15
N GLU A 309 -10.76 14.14 -18.11
CA GLU A 309 -11.66 14.04 -19.28
C GLU A 309 -12.27 15.41 -19.64
N LEU A 310 -12.61 16.25 -18.65
CA LEU A 310 -13.15 17.60 -18.88
C LEU A 310 -12.11 18.59 -19.45
N LEU A 311 -10.86 18.50 -19.01
CA LEU A 311 -9.81 19.48 -19.31
C LEU A 311 -8.81 19.01 -20.38
N GLY A 312 -8.89 17.76 -20.84
CA GLY A 312 -7.93 17.21 -21.82
C GLY A 312 -6.49 17.15 -21.29
N VAL A 313 -6.32 16.92 -19.99
CA VAL A 313 -5.02 16.76 -19.32
C VAL A 313 -4.97 15.38 -18.66
N HIS A 314 -3.77 14.83 -18.46
CA HIS A 314 -3.60 13.51 -17.84
C HIS A 314 -2.74 13.65 -16.59
N VAL A 315 -3.31 14.10 -15.47
CA VAL A 315 -2.59 14.35 -14.21
C VAL A 315 -3.26 13.59 -13.06
N ASN A 316 -2.47 13.08 -12.13
CA ASN A 316 -2.97 12.49 -10.88
C ASN A 316 -3.38 13.56 -9.85
N PHE A 317 -4.42 14.35 -10.14
CA PHE A 317 -4.87 15.43 -9.26
C PHE A 317 -5.30 14.98 -7.85
N GLY A 318 -5.84 13.78 -7.71
CA GLY A 318 -6.35 13.25 -6.44
C GLY A 318 -5.29 12.75 -5.46
N ASP A 319 -4.01 12.65 -5.87
CA ASP A 319 -2.93 12.14 -4.99
C ASP A 319 -2.59 13.10 -3.83
N VAL A 320 -3.06 14.35 -3.87
CA VAL A 320 -2.94 15.32 -2.76
C VAL A 320 -4.16 15.37 -1.85
N LEU A 321 -5.26 14.69 -2.20
CA LEU A 321 -6.42 14.55 -1.32
C LEU A 321 -6.16 13.47 -0.26
N PRO A 322 -6.78 13.58 0.93
CA PRO A 322 -6.82 12.47 1.90
C PRO A 322 -7.38 11.19 1.25
N ASP A 323 -6.97 10.03 1.77
CA ASP A 323 -7.59 8.77 1.36
C ASP A 323 -9.08 8.73 1.72
N ASP A 324 -9.89 8.25 0.78
CA ASP A 324 -11.33 8.08 0.96
C ASP A 324 -11.61 6.96 1.99
N GLY A 325 -12.59 7.17 2.88
CA GLY A 325 -12.99 6.19 3.89
C GLY A 325 -13.68 4.98 3.28
N LYS A 326 -13.45 3.79 3.84
CA LYS A 326 -14.09 2.53 3.40
C LYS A 326 -15.35 2.23 4.21
N SER A 327 -16.36 1.65 3.56
CA SER A 327 -17.63 1.23 4.17
C SER A 327 -17.56 -0.07 4.96
N LYS A 328 -18.70 -0.48 5.55
CA LYS A 328 -18.84 -1.80 6.22
C LYS A 328 -18.54 -2.92 5.23
N MET A 329 -19.01 -2.78 3.98
CA MET A 329 -18.73 -3.71 2.89
C MET A 329 -17.31 -3.53 2.29
N GLY A 330 -16.68 -2.37 2.53
CA GLY A 330 -15.27 -2.12 2.24
C GLY A 330 -14.99 -1.15 1.09
N PHE A 331 -16.03 -0.56 0.50
CA PHE A 331 -15.93 0.31 -0.67
C PHE A 331 -15.71 1.78 -0.31
N THR A 332 -14.95 2.50 -1.14
CA THR A 332 -14.64 3.93 -0.94
C THR A 332 -15.66 4.86 -1.58
N ASN A 333 -16.48 4.39 -2.52
CA ASN A 333 -17.47 5.21 -3.22
C ASN A 333 -18.80 5.39 -2.46
N ASN A 334 -18.87 4.97 -1.18
CA ASN A 334 -20.07 5.02 -0.35
C ASN A 334 -20.40 6.47 0.10
N GLY A 335 -21.56 6.99 -0.31
CA GLY A 335 -21.97 8.38 -0.06
C GLY A 335 -22.16 8.75 1.41
N ASN A 336 -22.57 7.81 2.27
CA ASN A 336 -22.73 8.06 3.71
C ASN A 336 -21.40 8.37 4.40
N ILE A 337 -20.30 7.90 3.82
CA ILE A 337 -18.93 8.02 4.36
C ILE A 337 -18.13 9.11 3.64
N LEU A 338 -18.43 9.34 2.36
CA LEU A 338 -17.82 10.37 1.52
C LEU A 338 -18.27 11.81 1.83
N GLN A 339 -18.35 12.16 3.11
CA GLN A 339 -18.64 13.51 3.56
C GLN A 339 -17.48 14.47 3.23
N THR A 340 -17.83 15.73 2.96
CA THR A 340 -16.86 16.80 2.66
C THR A 340 -16.51 17.57 3.93
N SER A 341 -15.23 17.59 4.31
CA SER A 341 -14.73 18.48 5.35
C SER A 341 -14.26 19.82 4.76
N ALA A 342 -14.14 20.86 5.59
CA ALA A 342 -13.64 22.18 5.15
C ALA A 342 -12.26 22.12 4.48
N LEU A 343 -11.42 21.16 4.86
CA LEU A 343 -10.10 20.92 4.25
C LEU A 343 -10.23 20.41 2.81
N HIS A 344 -11.24 19.60 2.48
CA HIS A 344 -11.49 19.16 1.11
C HIS A 344 -11.84 20.34 0.19
N ILE A 345 -12.61 21.32 0.66
CA ILE A 345 -12.96 22.50 -0.14
C ILE A 345 -11.71 23.34 -0.50
N ASP A 346 -10.80 23.54 0.46
CA ASP A 346 -9.51 24.22 0.24
C ASP A 346 -8.64 23.45 -0.77
N TYR A 347 -8.58 22.11 -0.68
CA TYR A 347 -7.91 21.30 -1.69
C TYR A 347 -8.60 21.37 -3.05
N TYR A 348 -9.93 21.26 -3.15
CA TYR A 348 -10.64 21.36 -4.43
C TYR A 348 -10.41 22.70 -5.12
N GLN A 349 -10.37 23.81 -4.38
CA GLN A 349 -10.05 25.12 -4.94
C GLN A 349 -8.61 25.20 -5.48
N LYS A 350 -7.64 24.61 -4.76
CA LYS A 350 -6.24 24.54 -5.19
C LYS A 350 -6.07 23.65 -6.41
N ILE A 351 -6.67 22.47 -6.40
CA ILE A 351 -6.61 21.49 -7.48
C ILE A 351 -7.32 22.02 -8.73
N ALA A 352 -8.52 22.61 -8.61
CA ALA A 352 -9.23 23.21 -9.73
C ALA A 352 -8.40 24.30 -10.42
N ARG A 353 -7.75 25.17 -9.63
CA ARG A 353 -6.84 26.20 -10.12
C ARG A 353 -5.62 25.60 -10.81
N GLU A 354 -4.94 24.65 -10.19
CA GLU A 354 -3.79 23.96 -10.79
C GLU A 354 -4.18 23.20 -12.08
N ALA A 355 -5.35 22.57 -12.12
CA ALA A 355 -5.84 21.84 -13.26
C ALA A 355 -6.14 22.78 -14.45
N LEU A 356 -6.77 23.92 -14.18
CA LEU A 356 -7.03 24.95 -15.19
C LEU A 356 -5.73 25.65 -15.64
N ASP A 357 -4.76 25.90 -14.75
CA ASP A 357 -3.44 26.43 -15.11
C ASP A 357 -2.62 25.44 -15.98
N LYS A 358 -2.94 24.12 -15.93
CA LYS A 358 -2.38 23.09 -16.81
C LYS A 358 -3.14 22.90 -18.13
N ALA A 359 -4.35 23.44 -18.24
CA ALA A 359 -5.22 23.33 -19.42
C ALA A 359 -5.26 24.61 -20.26
N ILE A 360 -5.21 25.78 -19.61
CA ILE A 360 -5.33 27.09 -20.24
C ILE A 360 -3.93 27.64 -20.52
N PHE A 361 -3.55 27.60 -21.79
CA PHE A 361 -2.31 28.20 -22.29
C PHE A 361 -2.57 29.61 -22.86
N PHE A 362 -1.52 30.45 -22.95
CA PHE A 362 -1.62 31.83 -23.40
C PHE A 362 -0.43 32.22 -24.28
N GLY A 363 -0.67 33.05 -25.30
CA GLY A 363 0.39 33.66 -26.11
C GLY A 363 1.07 32.71 -27.11
N GLU A 364 2.37 32.91 -27.33
CA GLU A 364 3.19 32.09 -28.21
C GLU A 364 3.48 30.72 -27.60
N LYS A 365 3.75 29.73 -28.47
CA LYS A 365 4.10 28.36 -28.06
C LYS A 365 5.36 28.39 -27.17
N PRO A 366 5.36 27.75 -25.99
CA PRO A 366 6.53 27.72 -25.12
C PRO A 366 7.72 27.04 -25.81
N GLU A 367 8.91 27.60 -25.62
CA GLU A 367 10.15 27.06 -26.21
C GLU A 367 10.42 25.64 -25.67
N ALA A 368 10.35 24.65 -26.57
CA ALA A 368 10.58 23.26 -26.23
C ALA A 368 12.09 22.98 -26.08
N LYS A 369 12.49 22.44 -24.93
CA LYS A 369 13.84 21.94 -24.72
C LYS A 369 13.98 20.59 -25.43
N ARG A 370 14.63 20.63 -26.60
CA ARG A 370 14.80 19.47 -27.47
C ARG A 370 16.27 19.07 -27.58
N TYR A 371 16.56 17.83 -27.17
CA TYR A 371 17.90 17.26 -27.15
C TYR A 371 17.94 15.95 -27.92
N LYS A 372 18.93 15.80 -28.80
CA LYS A 372 19.20 14.53 -29.48
C LYS A 372 20.59 14.02 -29.13
N VAL A 373 20.68 12.77 -28.69
CA VAL A 373 21.93 12.06 -28.43
C VAL A 373 22.09 10.96 -29.48
N THR A 374 22.98 11.20 -30.44
CA THR A 374 23.37 10.19 -31.45
C THR A 374 24.55 9.40 -30.90
N ILE A 375 24.46 8.07 -30.90
CA ILE A 375 25.44 7.20 -30.24
C ILE A 375 26.32 6.55 -31.31
N GLY A 376 27.63 6.47 -31.05
CA GLY A 376 28.56 5.77 -31.94
C GLY A 376 30.01 5.90 -31.47
N LYS A 377 30.78 4.83 -31.59
CA LYS A 377 32.16 4.78 -31.11
C LYS A 377 33.04 5.81 -31.81
N ASN A 378 33.66 6.71 -31.05
CA ASN A 378 34.36 7.90 -31.55
C ASN A 378 33.50 8.80 -32.48
N SER A 379 32.18 8.90 -32.26
CA SER A 379 31.29 9.71 -33.12
C SER A 379 31.49 11.21 -32.99
N SER A 380 32.02 11.70 -31.86
CA SER A 380 32.26 13.13 -31.64
C SER A 380 33.74 13.49 -31.85
N ALA A 381 33.97 14.58 -32.60
CA ALA A 381 35.32 15.09 -32.90
C ALA A 381 36.01 15.80 -31.70
N GLY A 382 35.47 15.65 -30.49
CA GLY A 382 35.98 16.29 -29.27
C GLY A 382 35.10 15.99 -28.06
N LYS A 383 35.62 16.30 -26.86
CA LYS A 383 34.92 16.04 -25.59
C LYS A 383 33.76 17.02 -25.37
N VAL A 384 32.55 16.60 -25.75
CA VAL A 384 31.31 17.36 -25.56
C VAL A 384 30.30 16.43 -24.90
N GLY A 385 29.71 16.84 -23.78
CA GLY A 385 28.84 15.98 -22.96
C GLY A 385 29.45 15.59 -21.63
N ALA A 386 28.59 15.30 -20.65
CA ALA A 386 28.98 14.90 -19.32
C ALA A 386 29.25 13.40 -19.20
N GLU A 387 30.35 13.04 -18.53
CA GLU A 387 30.60 11.67 -18.06
C GLU A 387 30.13 11.52 -16.61
N TYR A 388 28.85 11.19 -16.40
CA TYR A 388 28.32 10.92 -15.07
C TYR A 388 28.87 9.59 -14.51
N GLY A 389 29.78 9.70 -13.53
CA GLY A 389 30.40 8.57 -12.82
C GLY A 389 29.88 8.39 -11.39
N GLY A 390 30.43 7.42 -10.66
CA GLY A 390 30.10 7.16 -9.26
C GLY A 390 30.37 5.71 -8.83
N TYR A 391 30.04 5.38 -7.57
CA TYR A 391 30.07 3.99 -7.08
C TYR A 391 29.21 3.10 -7.99
N GLN A 392 29.76 1.96 -8.42
CA GLN A 392 29.17 1.03 -9.40
C GLN A 392 28.73 1.62 -10.75
N THR A 393 29.05 2.87 -11.09
CA THR A 393 28.60 3.50 -12.34
C THR A 393 29.65 3.37 -13.44
N ALA A 394 29.34 2.61 -14.49
CA ALA A 394 30.07 2.65 -15.74
C ALA A 394 29.53 3.81 -16.60
N SER A 395 30.32 4.88 -16.75
CA SER A 395 29.96 5.97 -17.65
C SER A 395 30.22 5.57 -19.10
N VAL A 396 29.34 6.02 -20.01
CA VAL A 396 29.69 6.10 -21.43
C VAL A 396 30.71 7.24 -21.59
N ASN A 397 31.70 7.06 -22.46
CA ASN A 397 32.72 8.06 -22.75
C ASN A 397 32.12 9.15 -23.66
N ASN A 398 32.41 10.42 -23.41
CA ASN A 398 31.84 11.51 -24.20
C ASN A 398 32.43 11.67 -25.62
N THR A 399 33.41 10.83 -25.99
CA THR A 399 33.79 10.63 -27.41
C THR A 399 32.86 9.68 -28.17
N ASP A 400 32.06 8.88 -27.45
CA ASP A 400 31.26 7.77 -28.02
C ASP A 400 29.78 8.14 -28.23
N PHE A 401 29.44 9.42 -28.12
CA PHE A 401 28.16 10.00 -28.49
C PHE A 401 28.31 11.48 -28.89
N LEU A 402 27.36 11.98 -29.69
CA LEU A 402 27.18 13.37 -30.07
C LEU A 402 25.87 13.86 -29.46
N ILE A 403 25.89 15.01 -28.77
CA ILE A 403 24.68 15.70 -28.31
C ILE A 403 24.43 16.88 -29.23
N ASP A 404 23.21 17.00 -29.74
CA ASP A 404 22.71 18.17 -30.43
C ASP A 404 21.53 18.78 -29.68
N ILE A 405 21.56 20.11 -29.56
CA ILE A 405 20.43 20.91 -29.08
C ILE A 405 19.68 21.30 -30.35
N LEU A 406 18.40 20.95 -30.42
CA LEU A 406 17.60 21.12 -31.64
C LEU A 406 16.66 22.32 -31.50
N ASP A 407 16.37 22.98 -32.61
CA ASP A 407 15.26 23.91 -32.72
C ASP A 407 13.90 23.18 -32.82
N GLU A 408 12.81 23.95 -32.89
CA GLU A 408 11.45 23.43 -33.07
C GLU A 408 11.30 22.55 -34.34
N TYR A 409 12.08 22.83 -35.39
CA TYR A 409 12.11 22.07 -36.64
C TYR A 409 13.00 20.82 -36.58
N GLY A 410 13.64 20.53 -35.44
CA GLY A 410 14.53 19.39 -35.24
C GLY A 410 15.93 19.57 -35.84
N LYS A 411 16.36 20.81 -36.12
CA LYS A 411 17.69 21.12 -36.69
C LYS A 411 18.68 21.54 -35.59
N PRO A 412 19.96 21.14 -35.66
CA PRO A 412 20.96 21.52 -34.64
C PRO A 412 21.25 23.03 -34.60
N ILE A 413 21.12 23.63 -33.42
CA ILE A 413 21.44 25.04 -33.16
C ILE A 413 22.96 25.22 -33.10
N GLN A 414 23.53 26.12 -33.92
CA GLN A 414 24.99 26.32 -34.03
C GLN A 414 25.54 27.55 -33.27
N GLY A 415 24.67 28.49 -32.90
CA GLY A 415 25.04 29.77 -32.27
C GLY A 415 25.75 30.73 -33.24
N ASN A 416 25.33 31.99 -33.26
CA ASN A 416 25.92 33.04 -34.08
C ASN A 416 27.01 33.80 -33.30
N SER A 417 26.78 34.09 -32.02
CA SER A 417 27.77 34.74 -31.14
C SER A 417 28.65 33.75 -30.36
N LYS A 418 29.75 34.25 -29.78
CA LYS A 418 30.59 33.47 -28.86
C LYS A 418 29.82 33.08 -27.58
N ALA A 419 29.00 33.98 -27.06
CA ALA A 419 28.21 33.73 -25.85
C ALA A 419 27.17 32.62 -26.05
N GLU A 420 26.49 32.60 -27.20
CA GLU A 420 25.59 31.49 -27.58
C GLU A 420 26.34 30.16 -27.68
N LYS A 421 27.52 30.14 -28.32
CA LYS A 421 28.33 28.92 -28.46
C LYS A 421 28.82 28.39 -27.11
N ASP A 422 29.23 29.28 -26.21
CA ASP A 422 29.63 28.92 -24.84
C ASP A 422 28.41 28.43 -24.01
N SER A 423 27.22 29.03 -24.20
CA SER A 423 25.95 28.59 -23.59
C SER A 423 25.51 27.20 -24.07
N ILE A 424 25.43 26.99 -25.40
CA ILE A 424 25.11 25.68 -26.01
C ILE A 424 26.08 24.61 -25.51
N LYS A 425 27.37 24.93 -25.40
CA LYS A 425 28.39 24.03 -24.86
C LYS A 425 28.17 23.72 -23.37
N ALA A 426 27.76 24.70 -22.57
CA ALA A 426 27.40 24.49 -21.17
C ALA A 426 26.18 23.55 -21.04
N THR A 427 25.13 23.75 -21.83
CA THR A 427 23.96 22.85 -21.88
C THR A 427 24.33 21.44 -22.34
N LYS A 428 25.12 21.29 -23.41
CA LYS A 428 25.61 19.96 -23.83
C LYS A 428 26.39 19.27 -22.70
N ASN A 429 27.14 20.02 -21.88
CA ASN A 429 27.83 19.49 -20.69
C ASN A 429 26.93 19.23 -19.45
N LYS A 430 25.61 19.43 -19.56
CA LYS A 430 24.60 18.99 -18.58
C LYS A 430 23.87 17.70 -19.01
N ILE A 431 24.23 17.14 -20.16
CA ILE A 431 23.59 15.97 -20.76
C ILE A 431 24.64 14.85 -20.89
N GLY A 432 24.24 13.61 -20.61
CA GLY A 432 25.11 12.44 -20.72
C GLY A 432 24.34 11.11 -20.72
N LEU A 433 25.07 10.01 -20.89
CA LEU A 433 24.51 8.65 -20.89
C LEU A 433 24.99 7.83 -19.69
N GLY A 434 24.06 7.13 -19.03
CA GLY A 434 24.31 6.35 -17.82
C GLY A 434 24.00 4.86 -17.96
N MET A 435 24.92 4.00 -17.52
CA MET A 435 24.79 2.53 -17.51
C MET A 435 24.80 1.95 -16.08
N ARG A 436 24.42 2.74 -15.06
CA ARG A 436 24.38 2.27 -13.65
C ARG A 436 23.26 1.24 -13.50
N GLY A 437 23.58 0.08 -12.93
CA GLY A 437 22.67 -1.05 -12.72
C GLY A 437 22.71 -2.07 -13.85
N SER A 438 23.05 -1.67 -15.08
CA SER A 438 23.25 -2.57 -16.21
C SER A 438 24.55 -3.36 -16.02
N ALA A 439 24.52 -4.69 -16.16
CA ALA A 439 25.75 -5.48 -16.13
C ALA A 439 26.63 -5.17 -17.36
N SER A 440 27.96 -5.22 -17.20
CA SER A 440 28.95 -4.73 -18.17
C SER A 440 28.96 -5.49 -19.51
N ASN A 441 28.37 -6.69 -19.55
CA ASN A 441 28.16 -7.52 -20.74
C ASN A 441 26.80 -7.29 -21.42
N ARG A 442 25.92 -6.43 -20.88
CA ARG A 442 24.57 -6.17 -21.44
C ARG A 442 24.56 -5.03 -22.46
N TYR A 443 25.65 -4.27 -22.59
CA TYR A 443 25.76 -3.19 -23.55
C TYR A 443 27.13 -3.16 -24.23
N SER A 444 27.21 -2.57 -25.42
CA SER A 444 28.46 -2.29 -26.12
C SER A 444 28.27 -1.16 -27.12
N VAL A 445 29.16 -0.17 -27.11
CA VAL A 445 29.15 0.90 -28.13
C VAL A 445 29.96 0.46 -29.35
N VAL A 446 29.27 0.39 -30.49
CA VAL A 446 29.80 0.06 -31.81
C VAL A 446 29.81 1.33 -32.68
N LYS A 447 30.26 1.26 -33.93
CA LYS A 447 30.33 2.45 -34.79
C LYS A 447 28.94 2.93 -35.22
N GLU A 448 28.00 1.99 -35.29
CA GLU A 448 26.64 2.12 -35.80
C GLU A 448 25.62 2.58 -34.74
N GLY A 449 26.01 2.54 -33.45
CA GLY A 449 25.11 2.78 -32.31
C GLY A 449 25.58 2.09 -31.03
N MET A 450 24.64 1.88 -30.12
CA MET A 450 24.80 1.07 -28.92
C MET A 450 24.01 -0.23 -29.05
N LEU A 451 24.70 -1.37 -28.98
CA LEU A 451 24.09 -2.67 -28.83
C LEU A 451 23.69 -2.87 -27.36
N LEU A 452 22.43 -3.26 -27.15
CA LEU A 452 21.83 -3.60 -25.86
C LEU A 452 21.29 -5.04 -25.93
N ASN A 453 21.88 -5.95 -25.16
CA ASN A 453 21.25 -7.22 -24.84
C ASN A 453 20.00 -6.97 -23.97
N ALA A 454 19.22 -8.01 -23.67
CA ALA A 454 18.09 -7.91 -22.74
C ALA A 454 18.51 -7.30 -21.38
N ALA A 455 17.60 -6.66 -20.65
CA ALA A 455 17.85 -6.34 -19.25
C ALA A 455 18.00 -7.64 -18.42
N LEU A 456 18.72 -7.57 -17.31
CA LEU A 456 18.62 -8.59 -16.26
C LEU A 456 17.74 -8.01 -15.15
N PRO A 457 16.79 -8.76 -14.57
CA PRO A 457 16.11 -8.36 -13.35
C PRO A 457 17.11 -8.04 -12.24
N ALA A 458 16.85 -6.99 -11.47
CA ALA A 458 17.65 -6.68 -10.30
C ALA A 458 17.27 -7.64 -9.16
N THR A 459 18.25 -8.35 -8.58
CA THR A 459 18.04 -9.18 -7.39
C THR A 459 17.91 -8.29 -6.16
N GLU A 460 16.77 -8.32 -5.50
CA GLU A 460 16.52 -7.54 -4.29
C GLU A 460 17.21 -8.17 -3.07
N LYS A 461 17.75 -7.35 -2.18
CA LYS A 461 18.48 -7.80 -0.97
C LYS A 461 18.07 -6.95 0.23
N ALA A 462 17.05 -7.39 0.97
CA ALA A 462 16.49 -6.68 2.11
C ALA A 462 17.52 -6.41 3.25
N PRO A 463 17.27 -5.43 4.16
CA PRO A 463 16.31 -4.32 4.14
C PRO A 463 17.02 -2.97 3.84
N LYS A 464 18.20 -3.03 3.22
CA LYS A 464 18.87 -1.90 2.55
C LYS A 464 19.24 -2.35 1.15
N SER A 465 18.22 -2.62 0.32
CA SER A 465 18.37 -3.17 -1.02
C SER A 465 18.97 -2.16 -2.00
N TRP A 466 20.28 -1.94 -1.87
CA TRP A 466 21.05 -0.98 -2.66
C TRP A 466 21.34 -1.51 -4.06
N GLN A 467 20.30 -1.61 -4.87
CA GLN A 467 20.35 -1.54 -6.33
C GLN A 467 18.92 -1.36 -6.83
N GLY A 468 18.63 -0.18 -7.39
CA GLY A 468 17.47 0.00 -8.26
C GLY A 468 17.53 -0.95 -9.47
N PRO A 469 16.51 -0.95 -10.34
CA PRO A 469 16.46 -1.86 -11.48
C PRO A 469 17.71 -1.69 -12.38
N SER A 470 17.92 -2.67 -13.26
CA SER A 470 19.04 -2.67 -14.21
C SER A 470 18.68 -2.18 -15.64
N PRO A 471 17.97 -1.04 -15.89
CA PRO A 471 17.77 -0.58 -17.25
C PRO A 471 19.08 -0.36 -17.98
N ASN A 472 19.06 -0.73 -19.26
CA ASN A 472 20.29 -0.82 -20.04
C ASN A 472 20.72 0.51 -20.65
N LEU A 473 19.86 1.53 -20.78
CA LEU A 473 20.25 2.86 -21.29
C LEU A 473 19.48 3.99 -20.59
N LYS A 474 20.21 5.00 -20.11
CA LYS A 474 19.67 6.20 -19.45
C LYS A 474 20.22 7.48 -20.09
N LEU A 475 19.34 8.34 -20.57
CA LEU A 475 19.61 9.76 -20.76
C LEU A 475 19.61 10.44 -19.38
N LEU A 476 20.67 11.17 -19.09
CA LEU A 476 20.85 11.91 -17.84
C LEU A 476 20.89 13.39 -18.18
N VAL A 477 19.93 14.16 -17.65
CA VAL A 477 19.83 15.61 -17.85
C VAL A 477 19.90 16.29 -16.48
N LYS A 478 21.01 16.99 -16.19
CA LYS A 478 21.21 17.69 -14.92
C LYS A 478 20.69 19.12 -15.00
N GLU A 479 19.80 19.49 -14.09
CA GLU A 479 19.15 20.81 -13.92
C GLU A 479 18.32 21.35 -15.10
N ASP A 480 18.75 21.12 -16.34
CA ASP A 480 18.22 21.72 -17.56
C ASP A 480 17.08 20.90 -18.17
N PHE A 481 15.94 20.83 -17.48
CA PHE A 481 14.73 20.16 -17.97
C PHE A 481 13.48 20.87 -17.40
N PRO A 482 12.35 20.89 -18.14
CA PRO A 482 11.06 21.29 -17.57
C PRO A 482 10.65 20.30 -16.47
N ARG A 483 9.80 20.74 -15.53
CA ARG A 483 9.30 19.89 -14.42
C ARG A 483 7.80 19.62 -14.50
N THR A 484 7.14 20.12 -15.53
CA THR A 484 5.70 20.04 -15.74
C THR A 484 5.41 19.97 -17.24
N GLY A 485 4.25 19.43 -17.56
CA GLY A 485 3.77 19.29 -18.93
C GLY A 485 4.15 17.96 -19.57
N ASP A 486 3.59 17.76 -20.75
CA ASP A 486 3.78 16.55 -21.54
C ASP A 486 5.17 16.57 -22.20
N PHE A 487 5.73 15.38 -22.41
CA PHE A 487 7.01 15.20 -23.09
C PHE A 487 6.95 14.01 -24.03
N VAL A 488 7.87 13.99 -25.00
CA VAL A 488 8.08 12.83 -25.87
C VAL A 488 9.54 12.41 -25.83
N PHE A 489 9.74 11.11 -25.71
CA PHE A 489 11.04 10.45 -25.77
C PHE A 489 11.07 9.58 -27.03
N ARG A 490 11.87 9.96 -28.02
CA ARG A 490 11.99 9.23 -29.29
C ARG A 490 13.24 8.38 -29.29
N VAL A 491 13.12 7.16 -29.80
CA VAL A 491 14.21 6.19 -29.85
C VAL A 491 14.37 5.69 -31.28
N GLU A 492 15.51 5.97 -31.90
CA GLU A 492 15.87 5.41 -33.20
C GLU A 492 16.57 4.06 -33.00
N ALA A 493 15.88 2.97 -33.33
CA ALA A 493 16.32 1.60 -33.05
C ALA A 493 16.12 0.62 -34.22
N SER A 494 16.80 -0.51 -34.15
CA SER A 494 16.59 -1.69 -35.00
C SER A 494 17.00 -2.96 -34.26
N ARG A 495 16.70 -4.14 -34.82
CA ARG A 495 17.25 -5.41 -34.37
C ARG A 495 18.77 -5.36 -34.42
N GLY A 496 19.42 -5.72 -33.32
CA GLY A 496 20.88 -5.73 -33.18
C GLY A 496 21.51 -7.03 -33.65
N TYR A 497 22.78 -7.23 -33.29
CA TYR A 497 23.55 -8.42 -33.61
C TYR A 497 24.50 -8.79 -32.47
N PHE A 498 24.95 -10.04 -32.44
CA PHE A 498 25.90 -10.52 -31.44
C PHE A 498 27.35 -10.19 -31.85
N LEU A 499 28.09 -9.56 -30.93
CA LEU A 499 29.52 -9.27 -31.12
C LEU A 499 30.35 -10.53 -30.90
N ALA A 500 31.02 -11.01 -31.96
CA ALA A 500 31.78 -12.26 -31.94
C ALA A 500 32.90 -12.30 -30.89
N SER A 501 33.71 -11.23 -30.75
CA SER A 501 34.82 -11.17 -29.79
C SER A 501 35.41 -9.76 -29.63
N THR A 502 34.87 -8.97 -28.69
CA THR A 502 35.51 -7.72 -28.23
C THR A 502 36.38 -7.98 -27.01
N GLU A 503 37.49 -7.23 -26.86
CA GLU A 503 38.28 -7.24 -25.62
C GLU A 503 37.41 -6.88 -24.42
N LYS A 504 37.24 -7.84 -23.50
CA LYS A 504 36.40 -7.66 -22.33
C LYS A 504 36.85 -8.56 -21.19
N LEU A 505 36.57 -8.10 -19.99
CA LEU A 505 36.59 -8.92 -18.80
C LEU A 505 35.32 -9.79 -18.77
N ILE A 506 35.46 -11.00 -18.26
CA ILE A 506 34.42 -12.04 -18.19
C ILE A 506 34.48 -12.60 -16.77
N ASP A 507 33.34 -12.71 -16.09
CA ASP A 507 33.32 -13.28 -14.74
C ASP A 507 33.79 -14.74 -14.72
N LEU A 508 34.44 -15.12 -13.62
CA LEU A 508 34.87 -16.50 -13.39
C LEU A 508 33.64 -17.43 -13.34
N ARG A 509 33.74 -18.60 -13.98
CA ARG A 509 32.74 -19.67 -13.86
C ARG A 509 32.96 -20.52 -12.60
N GLU A 510 34.22 -20.73 -12.22
CA GLU A 510 34.62 -21.40 -10.98
C GLU A 510 35.64 -20.55 -10.22
N ASN A 511 35.57 -20.54 -8.90
CA ASN A 511 36.52 -19.81 -8.04
C ASN A 511 37.79 -20.65 -7.75
N LYS A 512 38.49 -21.08 -8.81
CA LYS A 512 39.73 -21.89 -8.72
C LYS A 512 40.85 -21.26 -9.56
N PRO A 513 42.11 -21.23 -9.08
CA PRO A 513 43.27 -20.81 -9.88
C PRO A 513 43.45 -21.66 -11.14
N ALA A 514 44.07 -21.08 -12.17
CA ALA A 514 44.37 -21.81 -13.41
C ALA A 514 45.40 -22.93 -13.17
N LYS A 515 45.30 -24.00 -13.95
CA LYS A 515 46.33 -25.05 -13.97
C LYS A 515 47.66 -24.44 -14.44
N ALA A 516 48.76 -24.80 -13.77
CA ALA A 516 50.09 -24.30 -14.11
C ALA A 516 50.45 -24.60 -15.58
N SER A 517 50.84 -23.56 -16.32
CA SER A 517 51.19 -23.64 -17.73
C SER A 517 52.51 -22.92 -18.00
N THR A 518 53.35 -23.49 -18.86
CA THR A 518 54.59 -22.86 -19.35
C THR A 518 54.32 -21.66 -20.28
N GLU A 519 53.09 -21.52 -20.78
CA GLU A 519 52.64 -20.41 -21.62
C GLU A 519 52.05 -19.25 -20.79
N ALA A 520 51.99 -19.38 -19.46
CA ALA A 520 51.46 -18.33 -18.59
C ALA A 520 52.38 -17.10 -18.54
N ILE A 521 51.78 -15.91 -18.66
CA ILE A 521 52.49 -14.63 -18.67
C ILE A 521 52.54 -14.09 -17.24
N HIS A 522 53.73 -14.07 -16.65
CA HIS A 522 53.96 -13.61 -15.28
C HIS A 522 54.36 -12.13 -15.22
N ILE A 523 53.45 -11.29 -14.72
CA ILE A 523 53.70 -9.87 -14.42
C ILE A 523 54.20 -9.76 -12.98
N SER A 524 55.50 -10.00 -12.82
CA SER A 524 56.12 -10.01 -11.49
C SER A 524 56.35 -8.60 -10.94
N ALA A 525 55.92 -8.38 -9.69
CA ALA A 525 56.22 -7.23 -8.85
C ALA A 525 57.73 -6.95 -8.75
N LYS A 526 58.59 -7.97 -8.94
CA LYS A 526 60.04 -7.79 -9.02
C LYS A 526 60.48 -6.94 -10.22
N LYS A 527 59.76 -6.96 -11.34
CA LYS A 527 60.08 -6.26 -12.60
C LYS A 527 59.48 -4.86 -12.71
N ILE A 528 58.58 -4.47 -11.81
CA ILE A 528 57.90 -3.16 -11.85
C ILE A 528 58.76 -2.09 -11.17
N LYS A 529 58.84 -0.90 -11.80
CA LYS A 529 59.52 0.27 -11.23
C LYS A 529 58.74 0.76 -10.00
N ARG A 530 59.43 0.95 -8.86
CA ARG A 530 58.84 1.38 -7.58
C ARG A 530 58.06 2.71 -7.75
N PRO A 531 56.73 2.71 -7.65
CA PRO A 531 55.92 3.93 -7.67
C PRO A 531 55.94 4.62 -6.30
N LYS A 532 55.47 5.88 -6.23
CA LYS A 532 55.32 6.62 -4.97
C LYS A 532 54.26 5.94 -4.09
N GLY A 533 54.58 5.69 -2.82
CA GLY A 533 53.68 5.05 -1.84
C GLY A 533 53.71 3.52 -1.82
N LEU A 534 54.66 2.86 -2.50
CA LEU A 534 54.80 1.40 -2.54
C LEU A 534 56.21 0.93 -2.18
N ILE A 535 56.35 0.22 -1.05
CA ILE A 535 57.54 -0.49 -0.60
C ILE A 535 57.67 -1.88 -1.24
N LYS A 536 58.92 -2.31 -1.43
CA LYS A 536 59.27 -3.63 -1.99
C LYS A 536 59.94 -4.50 -0.93
N ASN A 537 59.17 -5.38 -0.29
CA ASN A 537 59.63 -6.28 0.77
C ASN A 537 59.92 -7.68 0.21
N LYS A 538 61.21 -7.97 -0.05
CA LYS A 538 61.84 -9.25 -0.49
C LYS A 538 61.18 -10.00 -1.67
N THR A 539 59.90 -10.33 -1.57
CA THR A 539 59.06 -11.01 -2.57
C THR A 539 57.95 -10.10 -3.12
N TYR A 540 57.40 -9.18 -2.33
CA TYR A 540 56.17 -8.44 -2.61
C TYR A 540 56.38 -6.95 -2.92
N LEU A 541 55.42 -6.35 -3.65
CA LEU A 541 55.24 -4.89 -3.75
C LEU A 541 53.93 -4.53 -3.01
N MET A 542 54.05 -3.78 -1.92
CA MET A 542 53.02 -3.48 -0.93
C MET A 542 52.94 -1.96 -0.68
N PRO A 543 51.84 -1.39 -0.19
CA PRO A 543 51.79 0.04 0.15
C PRO A 543 52.64 0.37 1.37
N ASP A 544 53.10 1.62 1.43
CA ASP A 544 53.73 2.20 2.63
C ASP A 544 52.69 2.38 3.76
N ASN A 545 51.43 2.62 3.37
CA ASN A 545 50.26 2.74 4.24
C ASN A 545 49.04 2.12 3.53
N VAL A 546 48.43 1.10 4.14
CA VAL A 546 47.31 0.32 3.56
C VAL A 546 46.07 1.18 3.30
N ALA A 547 45.87 2.27 4.06
CA ALA A 547 44.75 3.19 3.87
C ALA A 547 44.88 4.10 2.63
N ASP A 548 46.07 4.21 2.03
CA ASP A 548 46.33 5.07 0.87
C ASP A 548 45.94 4.41 -0.45
N ASN A 549 45.54 5.21 -1.44
CA ASN A 549 45.16 4.75 -2.77
C ASN A 549 46.39 4.66 -3.68
N VAL A 550 47.09 3.52 -3.61
CA VAL A 550 48.35 3.26 -4.34
C VAL A 550 48.10 2.66 -5.71
N ARG A 551 49.03 2.85 -6.68
CA ARG A 551 48.97 2.19 -7.99
C ARG A 551 50.36 1.86 -8.56
N ALA A 552 50.48 0.65 -9.09
CA ALA A 552 51.62 0.13 -9.83
C ALA A 552 51.21 -0.11 -11.29
N ASN A 553 51.78 0.65 -12.23
CA ASN A 553 51.56 0.46 -13.66
C ASN A 553 52.50 -0.62 -14.21
N PHE A 554 52.01 -1.42 -15.16
CA PHE A 554 52.76 -2.46 -15.85
C PHE A 554 52.43 -2.49 -17.35
N SER A 555 53.21 -3.27 -18.09
CA SER A 555 52.94 -3.57 -19.50
C SER A 555 53.26 -5.03 -19.75
N TYR A 556 52.48 -5.65 -20.62
CA TYR A 556 52.58 -7.07 -20.95
C TYR A 556 52.29 -7.26 -22.44
N VAL A 557 52.66 -8.42 -22.99
CA VAL A 557 52.43 -8.75 -24.40
C VAL A 557 51.63 -10.03 -24.45
N ILE A 558 50.53 -10.01 -25.20
CA ILE A 558 49.69 -11.17 -25.46
C ILE A 558 50.15 -11.78 -26.79
N PRO A 559 50.63 -13.04 -26.80
CA PRO A 559 51.28 -13.64 -27.97
C PRO A 559 50.31 -14.16 -29.03
N LYS A 560 49.02 -14.32 -28.69
CA LYS A 560 47.95 -14.75 -29.59
C LYS A 560 46.62 -14.21 -29.07
N SER A 561 45.71 -13.80 -29.95
CA SER A 561 44.36 -13.39 -29.54
C SER A 561 43.60 -14.60 -28.96
N GLY A 562 42.96 -14.45 -27.79
CA GLY A 562 42.29 -15.57 -27.14
C GLY A 562 41.73 -15.29 -25.76
N PHE A 563 41.26 -16.35 -25.09
CA PHE A 563 40.78 -16.31 -23.71
C PHE A 563 41.90 -16.62 -22.73
N TYR A 564 41.96 -15.82 -21.67
CA TYR A 564 42.96 -15.90 -20.62
C TYR A 564 42.28 -15.91 -19.25
N GLN A 565 42.72 -16.78 -18.35
CA GLN A 565 42.43 -16.66 -16.92
C GLN A 565 43.47 -15.77 -16.25
N ILE A 566 43.02 -14.93 -15.33
CA ILE A 566 43.84 -13.97 -14.60
C ILE A 566 43.79 -14.33 -13.11
N ASP A 567 44.94 -14.70 -12.56
CA ASP A 567 45.10 -15.01 -11.13
C ASP A 567 46.06 -14.01 -10.47
N LEU A 568 45.77 -13.65 -9.22
CA LEU A 568 46.57 -12.72 -8.42
C LEU A 568 47.30 -13.48 -7.30
N VAL A 569 48.63 -13.39 -7.28
CA VAL A 569 49.47 -13.94 -6.21
C VAL A 569 49.79 -12.82 -5.21
N HIS A 570 49.34 -12.97 -3.97
CA HIS A 570 49.43 -11.95 -2.91
C HIS A 570 49.77 -12.57 -1.55
N PRO A 571 50.24 -11.79 -0.56
CA PRO A 571 50.39 -12.30 0.80
C PRO A 571 49.00 -12.52 1.44
N TYR A 572 48.94 -13.40 2.44
CA TYR A 572 47.78 -13.46 3.33
C TYR A 572 47.64 -12.14 4.12
N ALA A 573 46.41 -11.73 4.38
CA ALA A 573 46.07 -10.57 5.20
C ALA A 573 44.74 -10.83 5.94
N SER A 574 44.63 -10.46 7.21
CA SER A 574 43.38 -10.65 7.95
C SER A 574 42.26 -9.76 7.40
N ASP A 575 41.01 -10.23 7.53
CA ASP A 575 39.83 -9.53 7.03
C ASP A 575 39.61 -8.16 7.71
N ASP A 576 40.15 -7.96 8.92
CA ASP A 576 40.22 -6.68 9.65
C ASP A 576 40.94 -5.58 8.86
N ALA A 577 41.93 -5.95 8.03
CA ALA A 577 42.65 -5.01 7.17
C ALA A 577 41.81 -4.54 5.96
N MET A 578 40.58 -5.06 5.82
CA MET A 578 39.65 -4.85 4.70
C MET A 578 40.32 -5.07 3.33
N PRO A 579 41.06 -6.17 3.12
CA PRO A 579 41.94 -6.33 1.97
C PRO A 579 41.17 -6.21 0.66
N SER A 580 41.70 -5.45 -0.30
CA SER A 580 41.08 -5.26 -1.61
C SER A 580 42.11 -5.20 -2.74
N TYR A 581 41.65 -5.33 -3.97
CA TYR A 581 42.44 -4.97 -5.15
C TYR A 581 41.64 -4.17 -6.16
N GLN A 582 42.37 -3.38 -6.94
CA GLN A 582 41.94 -2.75 -8.17
C GLN A 582 42.94 -3.10 -9.27
N ILE A 583 42.53 -3.92 -10.23
CA ILE A 583 43.35 -4.34 -11.39
C ILE A 583 42.73 -3.76 -12.65
N SER A 584 43.57 -3.26 -13.57
CA SER A 584 43.18 -2.90 -14.93
C SER A 584 44.09 -3.60 -15.93
N LEU A 585 43.50 -4.29 -16.91
CA LEU A 585 44.20 -5.04 -17.96
C LEU A 585 44.17 -4.31 -19.31
N LEU A 586 43.10 -3.57 -19.61
CA LEU A 586 42.93 -2.85 -20.89
C LEU A 586 43.31 -1.35 -20.74
N GLY A 587 44.43 -1.07 -20.08
CA GLY A 587 44.98 0.27 -19.87
C GLY A 587 44.12 1.13 -18.96
N LYS A 588 43.72 2.31 -19.47
CA LYS A 588 42.81 3.24 -18.76
C LYS A 588 41.33 3.01 -19.06
N LYS A 589 40.97 2.06 -19.93
CA LYS A 589 39.57 1.76 -20.29
C LYS A 589 38.81 1.24 -19.05
N LYS A 590 37.68 1.85 -18.67
CA LYS A 590 36.86 1.40 -17.51
C LYS A 590 36.41 -0.06 -17.66
N ALA A 591 36.10 -0.51 -18.88
CA ALA A 591 35.72 -1.89 -19.21
C ALA A 591 36.83 -2.93 -18.97
N GLY A 592 38.09 -2.50 -18.80
CA GLY A 592 39.22 -3.37 -18.47
C GLY A 592 39.58 -3.40 -16.99
N ARG A 593 38.78 -2.77 -16.11
CA ARG A 593 39.09 -2.57 -14.68
C ARG A 593 38.15 -3.32 -13.74
N ILE A 594 38.72 -4.10 -12.83
CA ILE A 594 38.06 -4.76 -11.71
C ILE A 594 38.46 -4.07 -10.41
N SER A 595 37.52 -3.96 -9.48
CA SER A 595 37.80 -3.60 -8.08
C SER A 595 36.94 -4.50 -7.19
N LYS A 596 37.56 -5.36 -6.38
CA LYS A 596 36.87 -6.29 -5.47
C LYS A 596 37.56 -6.32 -4.11
N ARG A 597 36.82 -6.63 -3.05
CA ARG A 597 37.38 -7.04 -1.76
C ARG A 597 37.98 -8.44 -1.94
N LEU A 598 39.12 -8.70 -1.31
CA LEU A 598 39.65 -10.04 -1.12
C LEU A 598 38.97 -10.62 0.12
N TYR A 599 38.48 -11.84 0.01
CA TYR A 599 37.99 -12.62 1.13
C TYR A 599 38.99 -13.75 1.33
N MET A 600 39.62 -13.81 2.49
CA MET A 600 40.64 -14.82 2.77
C MET A 600 40.04 -15.98 3.55
N ASP A 601 40.35 -17.20 3.13
CA ASP A 601 40.11 -18.39 3.95
C ASP A 601 41.16 -18.43 5.08
N GLU A 602 40.72 -18.46 6.33
CA GLU A 602 41.61 -18.53 7.50
C GLU A 602 42.52 -19.77 7.48
N ALA A 603 42.10 -20.86 6.82
CA ALA A 603 42.95 -22.04 6.63
C ALA A 603 44.26 -21.73 5.88
N LEU A 604 44.28 -20.66 5.06
CA LEU A 604 45.44 -20.20 4.30
C LEU A 604 46.34 -19.22 5.07
N ALA A 605 46.07 -18.94 6.35
CA ALA A 605 46.86 -18.01 7.16
C ALA A 605 48.32 -18.44 7.38
N SER A 606 48.62 -19.73 7.24
CA SER A 606 49.98 -20.28 7.32
C SER A 606 50.73 -20.25 5.99
N GLU A 607 50.04 -20.00 4.86
CA GLU A 607 50.63 -20.03 3.53
C GLU A 607 51.45 -18.79 3.21
N LYS A 608 52.61 -18.99 2.59
CA LYS A 608 53.53 -17.88 2.26
C LYS A 608 53.08 -17.07 1.05
N GLN A 609 52.23 -17.64 0.20
CA GLN A 609 51.66 -17.06 -1.02
C GLN A 609 50.23 -17.59 -1.19
N VAL A 610 49.27 -16.68 -1.35
CA VAL A 610 47.88 -17.01 -1.66
C VAL A 610 47.64 -16.68 -3.14
N VAL A 611 46.99 -17.58 -3.88
CA VAL A 611 46.63 -17.39 -5.29
C VAL A 611 45.12 -17.25 -5.39
N THR A 612 44.65 -16.02 -5.63
CA THR A 612 43.22 -15.73 -5.79
C THR A 612 42.89 -15.53 -7.27
N PRO A 613 41.98 -16.34 -7.86
CA PRO A 613 41.53 -16.09 -9.23
C PRO A 613 40.71 -14.78 -9.28
N VAL A 614 40.95 -13.97 -10.31
CA VAL A 614 40.38 -12.61 -10.41
C VAL A 614 39.26 -12.54 -11.44
N THR A 615 39.52 -13.03 -12.65
CA THR A 615 38.63 -12.89 -13.82
C THR A 615 39.08 -13.78 -14.96
N LEU A 616 38.18 -14.05 -15.90
CA LEU A 616 38.52 -14.39 -17.27
C LEU A 616 38.63 -13.10 -18.10
N ALA A 617 39.36 -13.13 -19.20
CA ALA A 617 39.42 -12.02 -20.16
C ALA A 617 39.60 -12.55 -21.59
N TYR A 618 38.92 -11.94 -22.56
CA TYR A 618 39.32 -12.04 -23.96
C TYR A 618 40.28 -10.89 -24.26
N LEU A 619 41.49 -11.21 -24.73
CA LEU A 619 42.56 -10.23 -24.98
C LEU A 619 43.04 -10.38 -26.43
N SER A 620 43.25 -9.26 -27.13
CA SER A 620 43.84 -9.32 -28.48
C SER A 620 45.35 -9.55 -28.41
N GLU A 621 45.91 -10.09 -29.48
CA GLU A 621 47.35 -10.13 -29.69
C GLU A 621 47.97 -8.71 -29.62
N GLY A 622 49.22 -8.65 -29.15
CA GLY A 622 50.01 -7.43 -29.12
C GLY A 622 50.28 -6.88 -27.72
N LYS A 623 50.66 -5.60 -27.66
CA LYS A 623 51.17 -4.95 -26.44
C LYS A 623 50.06 -4.27 -25.64
N HIS A 624 49.92 -4.68 -24.40
CA HIS A 624 48.96 -4.15 -23.44
C HIS A 624 49.62 -3.36 -22.33
N THR A 625 48.83 -2.50 -21.69
CA THR A 625 49.24 -1.73 -20.50
C THR A 625 48.19 -1.92 -19.43
N GLY A 626 48.60 -1.91 -18.17
CA GLY A 626 47.68 -2.15 -17.06
C GLY A 626 48.18 -1.51 -15.77
N TYR A 627 47.38 -1.63 -14.73
CA TYR A 627 47.79 -1.26 -13.38
C TYR A 627 47.15 -2.13 -12.32
N ILE A 628 47.79 -2.21 -11.15
CA ILE A 628 47.26 -2.86 -9.95
C ILE A 628 47.45 -1.95 -8.74
N GLY A 629 46.54 -1.99 -7.77
CA GLY A 629 46.62 -1.22 -6.53
C GLY A 629 45.24 -1.02 -5.92
N GLY A 630 44.94 0.21 -5.49
CA GLY A 630 43.67 0.58 -4.86
C GLY A 630 43.86 1.06 -3.41
N LYS A 631 42.73 1.32 -2.74
CA LYS A 631 42.67 1.57 -1.29
C LYS A 631 42.55 0.22 -0.56
N PHE A 632 43.18 0.05 0.59
CA PHE A 632 43.26 -1.24 1.30
C PHE A 632 43.96 -2.34 0.49
N PHE A 633 44.89 -1.95 -0.39
CA PHE A 633 45.63 -2.88 -1.23
C PHE A 633 46.73 -3.57 -0.43
N VAL A 634 46.65 -4.88 -0.21
CA VAL A 634 47.63 -5.62 0.63
C VAL A 634 48.92 -6.04 -0.10
N GLY A 635 49.06 -5.67 -1.37
CA GLY A 635 50.23 -5.96 -2.18
C GLY A 635 50.11 -7.25 -3.00
N PHE A 636 51.12 -7.52 -3.82
CA PHE A 636 51.19 -8.69 -4.69
C PHE A 636 52.63 -9.08 -5.04
N SER A 637 52.87 -10.34 -5.41
CA SER A 637 54.15 -10.78 -5.99
C SER A 637 54.06 -10.91 -7.51
N ASP A 638 52.96 -11.45 -8.03
CA ASP A 638 52.80 -11.75 -9.45
C ASP A 638 51.32 -11.67 -9.85
N ILE A 639 51.04 -11.17 -11.05
CA ILE A 639 49.76 -11.42 -11.74
C ILE A 639 50.07 -12.47 -12.81
N VAL A 640 49.33 -13.56 -12.80
CA VAL A 640 49.50 -14.69 -13.73
C VAL A 640 48.37 -14.61 -14.75
N ILE A 641 48.74 -14.52 -16.03
CA ILE A 641 47.81 -14.47 -17.16
C ILE A 641 47.99 -15.78 -17.93
N THR A 642 47.13 -16.76 -17.67
CA THR A 642 47.24 -18.13 -18.21
C THR A 642 46.35 -18.27 -19.44
N PRO A 643 46.88 -18.62 -20.63
CA PRO A 643 46.05 -18.92 -21.79
C PRO A 643 45.20 -20.17 -21.52
N LEU A 644 43.91 -20.09 -21.84
CA LEU A 644 43.06 -21.28 -21.93
C LEU A 644 43.35 -21.96 -23.27
N GLN A 645 43.69 -23.25 -23.25
CA GLN A 645 44.02 -23.98 -24.48
C GLN A 645 42.78 -24.10 -25.39
N GLU A 646 42.99 -24.22 -26.71
CA GLU A 646 41.88 -24.42 -27.66
C GLU A 646 41.12 -25.75 -27.46
N ASN A 647 41.69 -26.68 -26.71
CA ASN A 647 41.06 -27.93 -26.28
C ASN A 647 40.48 -27.89 -24.86
N ASP A 648 40.64 -26.77 -24.15
CA ASP A 648 39.86 -26.49 -22.94
C ASP A 648 38.37 -26.39 -23.33
N PRO A 649 37.45 -26.98 -22.55
CA PRO A 649 36.02 -26.84 -22.82
C PRO A 649 35.57 -25.39 -22.89
N LEU A 650 36.13 -24.51 -22.05
CA LEU A 650 35.55 -23.19 -21.78
C LEU A 650 35.59 -22.22 -22.98
N PRO A 651 36.70 -22.06 -23.75
CA PRO A 651 36.70 -21.28 -24.99
C PRO A 651 35.73 -21.80 -26.06
N LYS A 652 35.65 -23.13 -26.22
CA LYS A 652 34.74 -23.78 -27.18
C LYS A 652 33.28 -23.62 -26.76
N MET A 653 32.99 -23.75 -25.46
CA MET A 653 31.68 -23.48 -24.88
C MET A 653 31.29 -22.01 -25.07
N LEU A 654 32.12 -21.04 -24.72
CA LEU A 654 31.80 -19.61 -24.87
C LEU A 654 31.54 -19.20 -26.35
N ALA A 655 32.27 -19.78 -27.30
CA ALA A 655 32.02 -19.57 -28.72
C ALA A 655 30.76 -20.29 -29.24
N ALA A 656 30.49 -21.51 -28.76
CA ALA A 656 29.28 -22.26 -29.07
C ALA A 656 28.03 -21.61 -28.46
N GLU A 657 28.08 -21.17 -27.19
CA GLU A 657 27.07 -20.38 -26.48
C GLU A 657 26.72 -19.12 -27.26
N ALA A 658 27.71 -18.37 -27.75
CA ALA A 658 27.47 -17.17 -28.56
C ALA A 658 26.75 -17.49 -29.88
N LYS A 659 27.15 -18.56 -30.58
CA LYS A 659 26.51 -19.02 -31.83
C LYS A 659 25.10 -19.59 -31.58
N GLN A 660 24.91 -20.34 -30.50
CA GLN A 660 23.64 -20.95 -30.11
C GLN A 660 22.64 -19.88 -29.63
N ASN A 661 23.08 -18.90 -28.84
CA ASN A 661 22.26 -17.73 -28.51
C ASN A 661 21.89 -16.95 -29.78
N SER A 662 22.82 -16.81 -30.74
CA SER A 662 22.51 -16.17 -32.02
C SER A 662 21.37 -16.84 -32.77
N LEU A 663 21.39 -18.17 -32.87
CA LEU A 663 20.33 -18.96 -33.51
C LEU A 663 19.03 -18.95 -32.68
N LYS A 664 19.12 -19.03 -31.35
CA LYS A 664 17.98 -19.04 -30.42
C LYS A 664 17.11 -17.79 -30.54
N TYR A 665 17.71 -16.63 -30.78
CA TYR A 665 17.02 -15.33 -30.85
C TYR A 665 16.87 -14.78 -32.28
N GLU A 666 17.25 -15.53 -33.32
CA GLU A 666 17.19 -15.08 -34.72
C GLU A 666 15.76 -14.79 -35.21
N ALA A 667 14.77 -15.53 -34.70
CA ALA A 667 13.35 -15.30 -35.00
C ALA A 667 12.65 -14.33 -34.02
N VAL A 668 13.34 -13.86 -32.98
CA VAL A 668 12.74 -13.10 -31.87
C VAL A 668 13.05 -11.61 -32.00
N ASN A 669 12.02 -10.76 -31.89
CA ASN A 669 12.21 -9.32 -31.83
C ASN A 669 12.64 -8.89 -30.41
N PRO A 670 13.59 -7.95 -30.26
CA PRO A 670 13.79 -7.26 -29.00
C PRO A 670 12.66 -6.24 -28.79
N SER A 671 12.39 -5.88 -27.54
CA SER A 671 11.33 -4.96 -27.16
C SER A 671 11.88 -3.81 -26.32
N ILE A 672 11.25 -2.64 -26.39
CA ILE A 672 11.67 -1.43 -25.66
C ILE A 672 10.60 -1.09 -24.63
N GLN A 673 11.01 -1.00 -23.37
CA GLN A 673 10.19 -0.39 -22.30
C GLN A 673 10.84 0.93 -21.88
N ALA A 674 10.08 2.02 -21.98
CA ALA A 674 10.50 3.36 -21.58
C ALA A 674 10.16 3.65 -20.11
N PHE A 675 10.97 4.49 -19.47
CA PHE A 675 10.78 4.93 -18.09
C PHE A 675 11.41 6.29 -17.81
N ALA A 676 10.93 6.95 -16.76
CA ALA A 676 11.53 8.17 -16.25
C ALA A 676 11.58 8.16 -14.71
N GLY A 677 12.43 9.02 -14.15
CA GLY A 677 12.54 9.20 -12.71
C GLY A 677 13.75 10.02 -12.28
N THR A 678 14.14 9.83 -11.02
CA THR A 678 15.20 10.58 -10.34
C THR A 678 16.27 9.65 -9.79
N ARG A 679 17.49 10.18 -9.65
CA ARG A 679 18.56 9.49 -8.94
C ARG A 679 18.71 10.10 -7.57
N THR A 680 18.41 9.30 -6.56
CA THR A 680 18.67 9.59 -5.14
C THR A 680 20.01 8.98 -4.71
N ASP A 681 20.46 9.28 -3.49
CA ASP A 681 21.68 8.70 -2.94
C ASP A 681 21.51 7.23 -2.54
N ASP A 682 20.29 6.84 -2.13
CA ASP A 682 19.91 5.47 -1.75
C ASP A 682 19.50 4.59 -2.94
N GLY A 683 19.13 5.16 -4.10
CA GLY A 683 18.62 4.36 -5.21
C GLY A 683 18.43 5.08 -6.55
N MET A 684 17.41 4.61 -7.26
CA MET A 684 16.81 5.23 -8.43
C MET A 684 15.32 4.99 -8.29
N ASP A 685 14.57 6.06 -8.04
CA ASP A 685 13.12 6.03 -8.09
C ASP A 685 12.69 6.31 -9.53
N TYR A 686 11.79 5.49 -10.05
CA TYR A 686 11.43 5.47 -11.46
C TYR A 686 10.07 4.83 -11.69
N LYS A 687 9.40 5.24 -12.77
CA LYS A 687 8.10 4.70 -13.19
C LYS A 687 8.12 4.51 -14.71
N ILE A 688 7.50 3.45 -15.20
CA ILE A 688 7.17 3.31 -16.62
C ILE A 688 6.09 4.32 -16.97
N PHE A 689 6.20 4.95 -18.14
CA PHE A 689 5.27 6.03 -18.55
C PHE A 689 4.50 5.74 -19.84
N ASP A 690 4.85 4.65 -20.54
CA ASP A 690 4.24 4.22 -21.79
C ASP A 690 4.36 2.69 -21.90
N LYS A 691 3.63 2.08 -22.85
CA LYS A 691 3.63 0.63 -23.08
C LYS A 691 4.96 0.14 -23.68
N CYS A 692 5.23 -1.15 -23.49
CA CYS A 692 6.34 -1.83 -24.15
C CYS A 692 6.07 -1.94 -25.66
N VAL A 693 7.11 -1.76 -26.49
CA VAL A 693 6.98 -1.83 -27.97
C VAL A 693 8.03 -2.77 -28.57
N ASP A 694 7.58 -3.69 -29.41
CA ASP A 694 8.42 -4.63 -30.16
C ASP A 694 9.14 -3.96 -31.34
N VAL A 695 10.44 -4.20 -31.47
CA VAL A 695 11.29 -3.66 -32.54
C VAL A 695 11.38 -4.65 -33.69
N THR A 696 10.42 -4.53 -34.61
CA THR A 696 10.33 -5.35 -35.83
C THR A 696 11.35 -4.92 -36.91
N ALA A 697 11.85 -3.68 -36.84
CA ALA A 697 12.76 -3.09 -37.82
C ALA A 697 14.09 -3.86 -37.95
N PRO A 698 14.45 -4.40 -39.13
CA PRO A 698 15.59 -5.31 -39.28
C PRO A 698 16.93 -4.58 -39.14
N PHE A 699 17.99 -5.33 -38.83
CA PHE A 699 19.34 -4.79 -38.67
C PHE A 699 19.77 -3.91 -39.86
N GLY A 700 20.26 -2.70 -39.55
CA GLY A 700 20.69 -1.71 -40.54
C GLY A 700 19.57 -0.84 -41.13
N LYS A 701 18.29 -1.13 -40.86
CA LYS A 701 17.15 -0.27 -41.19
C LYS A 701 16.51 0.23 -39.90
N THR A 702 16.93 1.40 -39.42
CA THR A 702 16.39 1.98 -38.19
C THR A 702 14.97 2.53 -38.37
N GLN A 703 14.17 2.38 -37.31
CA GLN A 703 12.85 2.98 -37.14
C GLN A 703 12.87 3.86 -35.89
N THR A 704 12.11 4.97 -35.92
CA THR A 704 11.87 5.79 -34.72
C THR A 704 10.63 5.28 -33.99
N PHE A 705 10.77 5.04 -32.69
CA PHE A 705 9.69 4.74 -31.77
C PHE A 705 9.47 5.96 -30.87
N GLU A 706 8.22 6.42 -30.73
CA GLU A 706 7.87 7.52 -29.82
C GLU A 706 7.25 6.96 -28.55
N PHE A 707 7.73 7.42 -27.39
CA PHE A 707 7.10 7.17 -26.10
C PHE A 707 6.65 8.51 -25.52
N LYS A 708 5.40 8.62 -25.08
CA LYS A 708 4.81 9.87 -24.57
C LYS A 708 4.49 9.75 -23.09
N GLY A 709 4.73 10.80 -22.33
CA GLY A 709 4.41 10.83 -20.90
C GLY A 709 4.18 12.25 -20.40
N ARG A 710 3.78 12.36 -19.14
CA ARG A 710 3.61 13.63 -18.45
C ARG A 710 4.49 13.68 -17.21
N LEU A 711 5.24 14.78 -17.06
CA LEU A 711 6.29 14.91 -16.05
C LEU A 711 5.74 14.85 -14.61
N GLU A 712 4.54 15.38 -14.36
CA GLU A 712 3.89 15.36 -13.04
C GLU A 712 3.54 13.96 -12.51
N ASN A 713 3.33 12.97 -13.39
CA ASN A 713 2.90 11.62 -12.97
C ASN A 713 4.08 10.68 -12.64
N LEU A 714 5.31 11.22 -12.64
CA LEU A 714 6.57 10.49 -12.64
C LEU A 714 7.49 11.02 -11.52
N PRO A 715 8.34 10.16 -10.91
CA PRO A 715 9.18 10.55 -9.79
C PRO A 715 10.39 11.38 -10.25
N ILE A 716 10.15 12.61 -10.70
CA ILE A 716 11.17 13.53 -11.21
C ILE A 716 11.85 14.33 -10.09
N PRO A 717 13.06 14.91 -10.31
CA PRO A 717 13.71 15.71 -9.29
C PRO A 717 12.98 17.04 -9.00
N LEU A 718 12.57 17.22 -7.74
CA LEU A 718 11.99 18.47 -7.23
C LEU A 718 12.93 19.68 -7.43
N ALA A 719 12.36 20.88 -7.48
CA ALA A 719 13.15 22.11 -7.56
C ALA A 719 13.56 22.60 -6.16
N GLY A 720 14.86 22.80 -5.91
CA GLY A 720 15.33 23.49 -4.71
C GLY A 720 16.79 23.26 -4.34
N ASN A 721 17.30 24.12 -3.46
CA ASN A 721 18.63 24.02 -2.85
C ASN A 721 18.72 22.97 -1.72
N GLN A 722 17.66 22.21 -1.44
CA GLN A 722 17.58 21.28 -0.32
C GLN A 722 18.35 19.96 -0.55
N VAL A 723 18.71 19.63 -1.78
CA VAL A 723 19.49 18.43 -2.12
C VAL A 723 20.83 18.84 -2.74
N SER A 724 21.92 18.67 -1.99
CA SER A 724 23.27 19.03 -2.42
C SER A 724 24.12 17.79 -2.71
N GLY A 725 24.62 17.68 -3.94
CA GLY A 725 25.50 16.58 -4.35
C GLY A 725 25.73 16.53 -5.86
N ASP A 726 26.76 15.79 -6.30
CA ASP A 726 27.09 15.64 -7.72
C ASP A 726 25.95 15.04 -8.55
N LEU A 727 25.11 14.22 -7.91
CA LEU A 727 24.04 13.43 -8.51
C LEU A 727 22.64 14.02 -8.31
N ALA A 728 22.51 15.08 -7.51
CA ALA A 728 21.25 15.77 -7.27
C ALA A 728 20.73 16.47 -8.54
N ASN A 729 19.41 16.71 -8.59
CA ASN A 729 18.73 17.44 -9.67
C ASN A 729 19.00 16.87 -11.08
N MET A 730 19.08 15.54 -11.19
CA MET A 730 19.33 14.84 -12.45
C MET A 730 18.11 14.03 -12.88
N LEU A 731 17.40 14.53 -13.88
CA LEU A 731 16.34 13.79 -14.56
C LEU A 731 16.97 12.58 -15.25
N THR A 732 16.41 11.41 -14.98
CA THR A 732 16.70 10.18 -15.71
C THR A 732 15.51 9.86 -16.60
N VAL A 733 15.69 9.88 -17.92
CA VAL A 733 14.75 9.28 -18.87
C VAL A 733 15.50 8.16 -19.58
N GLY A 734 14.90 7.01 -19.78
CA GLY A 734 15.64 5.88 -20.33
C GLY A 734 14.77 4.79 -20.88
N LEU A 735 15.46 3.73 -21.27
CA LEU A 735 14.85 2.51 -21.77
C LEU A 735 15.60 1.28 -21.31
N TRP A 736 14.94 0.14 -21.44
CA TRP A 736 15.59 -1.15 -21.42
C TRP A 736 15.04 -2.08 -22.49
N ASN A 737 15.86 -3.04 -22.87
CA ASN A 737 15.43 -4.14 -23.71
C ASN A 737 14.61 -5.10 -22.83
N ASN A 738 13.29 -5.11 -23.02
CA ASN A 738 12.30 -5.71 -22.11
C ASN A 738 12.02 -7.19 -22.39
N HIS A 739 12.83 -7.84 -23.22
CA HIS A 739 12.80 -9.29 -23.35
C HIS A 739 13.29 -9.93 -22.04
N LEU A 740 12.44 -10.70 -21.36
CA LEU A 740 12.74 -11.25 -20.04
C LEU A 740 13.88 -12.26 -20.09
N VAL A 741 14.94 -12.03 -19.30
CA VAL A 741 16.08 -12.93 -19.14
C VAL A 741 16.57 -12.92 -17.71
N LYS A 742 16.45 -14.05 -16.99
CA LYS A 742 16.86 -14.15 -15.58
C LYS A 742 18.35 -14.49 -15.38
N GLU A 743 18.98 -15.21 -16.32
CA GLU A 743 20.38 -15.61 -16.21
C GLU A 743 21.36 -14.70 -16.97
N ASN A 744 22.54 -14.46 -16.40
CA ASN A 744 23.63 -13.72 -17.05
C ASN A 744 24.29 -14.47 -18.24
N SER A 745 24.07 -15.79 -18.34
CA SER A 745 24.48 -16.66 -19.45
C SER A 745 23.70 -16.37 -20.74
N GLN A 746 22.41 -16.03 -20.60
CA GLN A 746 21.47 -15.79 -21.67
C GLN A 746 21.51 -14.31 -22.05
N THR A 747 21.57 -13.99 -23.33
CA THR A 747 21.67 -12.60 -23.81
C THR A 747 20.32 -11.96 -24.15
N GLY A 748 19.31 -12.76 -24.50
CA GLY A 748 18.12 -12.28 -25.19
C GLY A 748 18.41 -11.81 -26.63
N PRO A 749 17.37 -11.38 -27.38
CA PRO A 749 17.53 -10.74 -28.68
C PRO A 749 18.24 -9.39 -28.51
N PRO A 750 19.30 -9.10 -29.28
CA PRO A 750 20.05 -7.86 -29.16
C PRO A 750 19.29 -6.74 -29.85
N LEU A 751 19.35 -5.55 -29.27
CA LEU A 751 18.73 -4.30 -29.72
C LEU A 751 19.83 -3.30 -30.12
N LEU A 752 19.74 -2.66 -31.27
CA LEU A 752 20.66 -1.60 -31.68
C LEU A 752 19.97 -0.24 -31.57
N ILE A 753 20.42 0.59 -30.62
CA ILE A 753 20.00 1.99 -30.47
C ILE A 753 20.98 2.89 -31.21
N LYS A 754 20.51 3.68 -32.17
CA LYS A 754 21.33 4.63 -32.94
C LYS A 754 21.26 6.04 -32.38
N SER A 755 20.07 6.51 -32.01
CA SER A 755 19.90 7.79 -31.32
C SER A 755 18.71 7.76 -30.35
N ILE A 756 18.77 8.62 -29.34
CA ILE A 756 17.64 8.94 -28.45
C ILE A 756 17.42 10.44 -28.45
N GLU A 757 16.16 10.86 -28.32
CA GLU A 757 15.76 12.27 -28.37
C GLU A 757 14.73 12.53 -27.28
N PHE A 758 14.85 13.67 -26.59
CA PHE A 758 13.91 14.12 -25.58
C PHE A 758 13.43 15.52 -25.94
N GLU A 759 12.12 15.75 -25.88
CA GLU A 759 11.47 17.04 -26.16
C GLU A 759 10.43 17.32 -25.08
N ALA A 760 10.58 18.46 -24.38
CA ALA A 760 9.62 18.93 -23.38
C ALA A 760 9.65 20.48 -23.27
N PRO A 761 8.50 21.15 -23.05
CA PRO A 761 7.15 20.62 -23.16
C PRO A 761 6.81 20.25 -24.61
N TYR A 762 6.03 19.18 -24.80
CA TYR A 762 5.66 18.65 -26.11
C TYR A 762 4.24 19.07 -26.50
N HIS A 763 4.16 20.09 -27.36
CA HIS A 763 2.90 20.55 -27.95
C HIS A 763 2.99 20.46 -29.49
N PRO A 764 2.55 19.33 -30.11
CA PRO A 764 2.59 19.17 -31.55
C PRO A 764 1.60 20.10 -32.28
N VAL A 765 0.52 20.49 -31.60
CA VAL A 765 -0.46 21.50 -32.03
C VAL A 765 -0.43 22.65 -31.02
N TRP A 766 -0.60 23.89 -31.48
CA TRP A 766 -0.69 25.08 -30.64
C TRP A 766 -1.86 25.99 -31.06
N PRO A 767 -2.72 26.46 -30.12
CA PRO A 767 -2.82 26.02 -28.73
C PRO A 767 -3.10 24.51 -28.60
N PRO A 768 -2.78 23.87 -27.47
CA PRO A 768 -3.07 22.45 -27.27
C PRO A 768 -4.58 22.21 -27.11
N GLU A 769 -4.99 20.96 -27.29
CA GLU A 769 -6.40 20.57 -27.28
C GLU A 769 -7.11 20.96 -25.97
N SER A 770 -6.42 20.83 -24.83
CA SER A 770 -6.89 21.26 -23.50
C SER A 770 -7.28 22.74 -23.44
N HIS A 771 -6.60 23.61 -24.19
CA HIS A 771 -6.98 25.02 -24.31
C HIS A 771 -8.16 25.19 -25.28
N THR A 772 -8.13 24.57 -26.46
CA THR A 772 -9.16 24.76 -27.50
C THR A 772 -10.49 24.10 -27.15
N ASN A 773 -10.51 23.10 -26.27
CA ASN A 773 -11.73 22.48 -25.75
C ASN A 773 -12.49 23.43 -24.80
N ILE A 774 -11.78 24.36 -24.14
CA ILE A 774 -12.37 25.44 -23.32
C ILE A 774 -12.65 26.68 -24.19
N PHE A 775 -11.62 27.19 -24.87
CA PHE A 775 -11.67 28.38 -25.72
C PHE A 775 -11.71 28.00 -27.20
N PHE A 776 -12.85 27.44 -27.61
CA PHE A 776 -13.09 26.99 -28.98
C PHE A 776 -13.31 28.15 -29.96
N ASP A 777 -13.21 27.89 -31.27
CA ASP A 777 -13.45 28.94 -32.26
C ASP A 777 -14.95 29.19 -32.46
N SER A 778 -15.35 30.47 -32.43
CA SER A 778 -16.74 30.91 -32.50
C SER A 778 -16.85 32.20 -33.32
N PRO A 779 -17.89 32.37 -34.16
CA PRO A 779 -18.19 33.65 -34.82
C PRO A 779 -18.35 34.82 -33.85
N ASN A 780 -18.70 34.54 -32.59
CA ASN A 780 -18.94 35.56 -31.55
C ASN A 780 -17.69 35.89 -30.71
N LYS A 781 -16.52 35.30 -31.00
CA LYS A 781 -15.27 35.42 -30.22
C LYS A 781 -14.78 36.85 -29.97
N GLU A 782 -15.11 37.79 -30.86
CA GLU A 782 -14.83 39.22 -30.69
C GLU A 782 -15.79 39.90 -29.70
N ASN A 783 -17.04 39.46 -29.64
CA ASN A 783 -18.01 39.89 -28.63
C ASN A 783 -17.81 39.07 -27.35
N LYS A 784 -16.84 39.47 -26.52
CA LYS A 784 -16.48 38.77 -25.28
C LYS A 784 -17.67 38.48 -24.36
N ALA A 785 -18.71 39.32 -24.34
CA ALA A 785 -19.89 39.07 -23.51
C ALA A 785 -20.77 37.91 -24.02
N VAL A 786 -20.86 37.70 -25.34
CA VAL A 786 -21.56 36.55 -25.93
C VAL A 786 -20.69 35.32 -25.85
N TYR A 787 -19.41 35.44 -26.24
CA TYR A 787 -18.46 34.34 -26.21
C TYR A 787 -18.23 33.76 -24.80
N THR A 788 -18.20 34.57 -23.73
CA THR A 788 -18.15 34.03 -22.36
C THR A 788 -19.35 33.16 -22.04
N LYS A 789 -20.56 33.50 -22.52
CA LYS A 789 -21.75 32.65 -22.28
C LYS A 789 -21.64 31.32 -23.00
N GLU A 790 -21.14 31.32 -24.24
CA GLU A 790 -20.89 30.10 -25.02
C GLU A 790 -19.86 29.19 -24.34
N VAL A 791 -18.73 29.76 -23.90
CA VAL A 791 -17.67 29.04 -23.16
C VAL A 791 -18.19 28.50 -21.83
N LEU A 792 -18.86 29.32 -21.02
CA LEU A 792 -19.40 28.90 -19.73
C LEU A 792 -20.48 27.82 -19.89
N ASN A 793 -21.40 27.96 -20.85
CA ASN A 793 -22.44 26.96 -21.08
C ASN A 793 -21.83 25.60 -21.43
N ARG A 794 -20.99 25.55 -22.46
CA ARG A 794 -20.35 24.31 -22.93
C ARG A 794 -19.49 23.64 -21.86
N PHE A 795 -18.77 24.44 -21.06
CA PHE A 795 -17.96 23.92 -19.96
C PHE A 795 -18.82 23.40 -18.81
N MET A 796 -19.86 24.15 -18.42
CA MET A 796 -20.76 23.78 -17.34
C MET A 796 -21.61 22.55 -17.68
N GLU A 797 -22.03 22.37 -18.93
CA GLU A 797 -22.75 21.16 -19.39
C GLU A 797 -21.91 19.91 -19.15
N LYS A 798 -20.64 19.93 -19.58
CA LYS A 798 -19.70 18.80 -19.35
C LYS A 798 -19.30 18.65 -17.88
N ALA A 799 -19.15 19.75 -17.14
CA ALA A 799 -18.78 19.70 -15.72
C ALA A 799 -19.92 19.16 -14.84
N PHE A 800 -21.14 19.66 -15.04
CA PHE A 800 -22.33 19.27 -14.26
C PHE A 800 -23.01 18.01 -14.81
N ARG A 801 -22.62 17.55 -16.01
CA ARG A 801 -23.08 16.31 -16.67
C ARG A 801 -24.58 16.31 -17.01
N ARG A 802 -25.13 17.50 -17.23
CA ARG A 802 -26.52 17.77 -17.61
C ARG A 802 -26.64 19.11 -18.32
N SER A 803 -27.79 19.37 -18.94
CA SER A 803 -28.15 20.70 -19.42
C SER A 803 -28.08 21.75 -18.30
N VAL A 804 -27.56 22.93 -18.63
CA VAL A 804 -27.34 24.04 -17.69
C VAL A 804 -28.56 24.95 -17.67
N LYS A 805 -29.07 25.26 -16.48
CA LYS A 805 -30.27 26.10 -16.37
C LYS A 805 -29.92 27.58 -16.65
N PRO A 806 -30.78 28.36 -17.32
CA PRO A 806 -30.46 29.75 -17.70
C PRO A 806 -30.05 30.64 -16.51
N GLU A 807 -30.61 30.42 -15.34
CA GLU A 807 -30.29 31.10 -14.08
C GLU A 807 -28.93 30.68 -13.50
N GLU A 808 -28.51 29.42 -13.67
CA GLU A 808 -27.17 28.95 -13.30
C GLU A 808 -26.12 29.62 -14.19
N LEU A 809 -26.31 29.55 -15.52
CA LEU A 809 -25.42 30.22 -16.49
C LEU A 809 -25.35 31.72 -16.22
N LYS A 810 -26.48 32.37 -15.91
CA LYS A 810 -26.52 33.79 -15.55
C LYS A 810 -25.70 34.09 -14.30
N ARG A 811 -25.77 33.26 -13.24
CA ARG A 811 -24.98 33.45 -12.01
C ARG A 811 -23.48 33.46 -12.28
N TYR A 812 -22.97 32.49 -13.05
CA TYR A 812 -21.54 32.42 -13.39
C TYR A 812 -21.11 33.51 -14.38
N PHE A 813 -21.98 33.86 -15.33
CA PHE A 813 -21.74 34.99 -16.24
C PHE A 813 -21.69 36.34 -15.52
N ASP A 814 -22.59 36.59 -14.57
CA ASP A 814 -22.61 37.82 -13.78
C ASP A 814 -21.35 37.92 -12.89
N PHE A 815 -20.87 36.80 -12.35
CA PHE A 815 -19.59 36.74 -11.62
C PHE A 815 -18.42 37.14 -12.53
N TRP A 816 -18.30 36.54 -13.73
CA TRP A 816 -17.29 36.96 -14.73
C TRP A 816 -17.42 38.46 -15.03
N ASN A 817 -18.63 38.93 -15.27
CA ASN A 817 -18.88 40.32 -15.63
C ASN A 817 -18.50 41.32 -14.52
N SER A 818 -18.53 40.90 -13.25
CA SER A 818 -18.03 41.70 -12.12
C SER A 818 -16.50 41.76 -12.01
N ILE A 819 -15.79 40.67 -12.32
CA ILE A 819 -14.32 40.56 -12.12
C ILE A 819 -13.49 40.78 -13.39
N LYS A 820 -14.09 40.80 -14.58
CA LYS A 820 -13.37 40.86 -15.87
C LYS A 820 -12.42 42.05 -16.05
N ASN A 821 -12.59 43.12 -15.25
CA ASN A 821 -11.74 44.31 -15.29
C ASN A 821 -10.57 44.23 -14.29
N ASP A 822 -10.54 43.23 -13.42
CA ASP A 822 -9.49 43.00 -12.43
C ASP A 822 -8.30 42.19 -13.01
N PHE A 823 -8.43 41.70 -14.24
CA PHE A 823 -7.46 40.86 -14.94
C PHE A 823 -7.02 41.48 -16.27
N ASP A 824 -5.71 41.44 -16.55
CA ASP A 824 -5.13 41.95 -17.81
C ASP A 824 -5.55 41.14 -19.04
N ARG A 825 -5.92 39.86 -18.85
CA ARG A 825 -6.27 38.92 -19.92
C ARG A 825 -7.69 38.38 -19.73
N TYR A 826 -8.43 38.28 -20.83
CA TYR A 826 -9.80 37.76 -20.87
C TYR A 826 -9.89 36.36 -20.27
N GLU A 827 -8.94 35.49 -20.63
CA GLU A 827 -8.89 34.09 -20.24
C GLU A 827 -8.64 33.90 -18.74
N ASP A 828 -7.91 34.80 -18.07
CA ASP A 828 -7.74 34.74 -16.60
C ASP A 828 -9.04 35.07 -15.87
N GLY A 829 -9.78 36.09 -16.33
CA GLY A 829 -11.09 36.41 -15.78
C GLY A 829 -12.11 35.28 -15.97
N VAL A 830 -12.05 34.56 -17.09
CA VAL A 830 -12.87 33.34 -17.30
C VAL A 830 -12.40 32.20 -16.39
N LYS A 831 -11.08 31.98 -16.26
CA LYS A 831 -10.49 30.92 -15.42
C LYS A 831 -11.00 30.97 -13.98
N GLU A 832 -11.07 32.14 -13.35
CA GLU A 832 -11.60 32.25 -11.98
C GLU A 832 -13.06 31.79 -11.85
N VAL A 833 -13.87 32.01 -12.89
CA VAL A 833 -15.25 31.50 -12.94
C VAL A 833 -15.27 29.99 -13.14
N LEU A 834 -14.38 29.44 -13.97
CA LEU A 834 -14.23 27.99 -14.13
C LEU A 834 -13.76 27.32 -12.82
N VAL A 835 -12.89 27.95 -12.02
CA VAL A 835 -12.55 27.48 -10.66
C VAL A 835 -13.82 27.40 -9.80
N ALA A 836 -14.71 28.41 -9.85
CA ALA A 836 -15.98 28.38 -9.13
C ALA A 836 -16.97 27.33 -9.64
N VAL A 837 -16.92 26.95 -10.92
CA VAL A 837 -17.68 25.82 -11.49
C VAL A 837 -17.13 24.49 -10.96
N LEU A 838 -15.82 24.29 -10.97
CA LEU A 838 -15.15 23.07 -10.47
C LEU A 838 -15.22 22.90 -8.94
N CYS A 839 -15.46 23.99 -8.19
CA CYS A 839 -15.77 23.94 -6.77
C CYS A 839 -17.27 23.81 -6.45
N SER A 840 -18.14 23.73 -7.46
CA SER A 840 -19.58 23.59 -7.27
C SER A 840 -19.95 22.20 -6.75
N PRO A 841 -20.95 22.06 -5.86
CA PRO A 841 -21.55 20.77 -5.54
C PRO A 841 -21.96 19.98 -6.80
N ASN A 842 -22.48 20.65 -7.83
CA ASN A 842 -22.85 20.04 -9.11
C ASN A 842 -21.67 19.34 -9.83
N PHE A 843 -20.42 19.76 -9.59
CA PHE A 843 -19.24 19.08 -10.14
C PHE A 843 -18.78 17.96 -9.21
N ILE A 844 -18.62 18.28 -7.92
CA ILE A 844 -18.00 17.45 -6.87
C ILE A 844 -18.87 16.24 -6.46
N TYR A 845 -20.19 16.34 -6.61
CA TYR A 845 -21.16 15.33 -6.19
C TYR A 845 -21.94 14.74 -7.36
N LEU A 846 -22.42 13.53 -7.14
CA LEU A 846 -23.54 12.92 -7.85
C LEU A 846 -24.73 12.97 -6.89
N PHE A 847 -25.84 13.55 -7.36
CA PHE A 847 -27.09 13.65 -6.61
C PHE A 847 -28.24 13.28 -7.56
N GLU A 848 -29.18 12.49 -7.05
CA GLU A 848 -30.46 12.22 -7.73
C GLU A 848 -31.27 13.53 -7.73
N PRO A 849 -31.93 13.92 -8.83
CA PRO A 849 -32.79 15.09 -8.85
C PRO A 849 -33.93 14.94 -7.82
N GLU A 850 -34.34 16.04 -7.19
CA GLU A 850 -35.49 16.03 -6.28
C GLU A 850 -36.78 15.79 -7.08
N PRO A 851 -37.63 14.81 -6.70
CA PRO A 851 -38.91 14.58 -7.38
C PRO A 851 -39.83 15.80 -7.24
N LYS A 852 -40.37 16.27 -8.37
CA LYS A 852 -41.25 17.44 -8.46
C LYS A 852 -42.55 17.08 -9.15
N GLU A 853 -43.61 17.86 -8.88
CA GLU A 853 -44.94 17.65 -9.46
C GLU A 853 -44.97 17.82 -10.98
N ASP A 854 -44.05 18.62 -11.54
CA ASP A 854 -43.72 18.67 -12.97
C ASP A 854 -42.42 17.89 -13.20
N GLU A 855 -42.51 16.61 -13.57
CA GLU A 855 -41.37 15.80 -13.98
C GLU A 855 -40.74 16.40 -15.26
N ASP A 856 -39.42 16.58 -15.26
CA ASP A 856 -38.63 16.76 -16.48
C ASP A 856 -37.82 15.48 -16.70
N PRO A 857 -38.33 14.52 -17.53
CA PRO A 857 -37.71 13.20 -17.69
C PRO A 857 -36.25 13.27 -18.16
N VAL A 858 -35.84 14.40 -18.74
CA VAL A 858 -34.48 14.63 -19.23
C VAL A 858 -33.48 14.79 -18.08
N GLU A 859 -33.88 15.33 -16.91
CA GLU A 859 -32.96 15.41 -15.75
C GLU A 859 -32.63 14.02 -15.20
N ASP A 860 -33.58 13.09 -15.23
CA ASP A 860 -33.43 11.70 -14.79
C ASP A 860 -32.51 10.91 -15.75
N GLU A 861 -32.68 11.08 -17.06
CA GLU A 861 -31.80 10.44 -18.06
C GLU A 861 -30.33 10.93 -17.95
N PHE A 862 -30.09 12.21 -17.63
CA PHE A 862 -28.73 12.70 -17.33
C PHE A 862 -28.15 12.12 -16.03
N TYR A 863 -29.01 11.84 -15.05
CA TYR A 863 -28.60 11.16 -13.82
C TYR A 863 -28.24 9.70 -14.11
N LEU A 864 -29.04 8.98 -14.90
CA LEU A 864 -28.76 7.62 -15.39
C LEU A 864 -27.43 7.57 -16.15
N ALA A 865 -27.20 8.49 -17.09
CA ALA A 865 -25.93 8.61 -17.83
C ALA A 865 -24.72 8.73 -16.88
N SER A 866 -24.87 9.56 -15.84
CA SER A 866 -23.83 9.78 -14.84
C SER A 866 -23.63 8.57 -13.93
N GLN A 867 -24.70 7.95 -13.42
CA GLN A 867 -24.58 6.73 -12.60
C GLN A 867 -23.87 5.61 -13.38
N LEU A 868 -24.33 5.33 -14.60
CA LEU A 868 -23.78 4.31 -15.48
C LEU A 868 -22.29 4.54 -15.77
N SER A 869 -21.90 5.79 -16.09
CA SER A 869 -20.51 6.13 -16.38
C SER A 869 -19.59 6.02 -15.16
N TYR A 870 -20.05 6.43 -13.97
CA TYR A 870 -19.24 6.31 -12.75
C TYR A 870 -19.23 4.90 -12.18
N PHE A 871 -20.24 4.06 -12.45
CA PHE A 871 -20.21 2.64 -12.16
C PHE A 871 -19.22 1.91 -13.08
N LEU A 872 -19.44 1.93 -14.40
CA LEU A 872 -18.69 1.11 -15.35
C LEU A 872 -17.31 1.68 -15.72
N TRP A 873 -17.12 3.00 -15.70
CA TRP A 873 -15.86 3.64 -16.13
C TRP A 873 -15.17 4.48 -15.06
N ASN A 874 -15.77 4.68 -13.88
CA ASN A 874 -15.27 5.62 -12.86
C ASN A 874 -14.93 7.02 -13.43
N SER A 875 -15.66 7.46 -14.46
CA SER A 875 -15.43 8.71 -15.19
C SER A 875 -16.77 9.35 -15.57
N PRO A 876 -16.82 10.65 -15.93
CA PRO A 876 -18.02 11.28 -16.47
C PRO A 876 -18.52 10.56 -17.75
N PRO A 877 -19.80 10.77 -18.12
CA PRO A 877 -20.37 10.21 -19.34
C PRO A 877 -19.65 10.76 -20.58
N ASP A 878 -19.64 9.96 -21.66
CA ASP A 878 -19.14 10.40 -22.96
C ASP A 878 -20.21 11.18 -23.73
N GLU A 879 -19.84 11.70 -24.90
CA GLU A 879 -20.76 12.48 -25.73
C GLU A 879 -21.94 11.63 -26.26
N THR A 880 -21.78 10.30 -26.35
CA THR A 880 -22.86 9.37 -26.73
C THR A 880 -23.91 9.27 -25.64
N LEU A 881 -23.52 8.95 -24.39
CA LEU A 881 -24.44 8.91 -23.24
C LEU A 881 -25.08 10.27 -23.00
N THR A 882 -24.30 11.35 -23.10
CA THR A 882 -24.80 12.73 -22.90
C THR A 882 -25.84 13.11 -23.95
N ARG A 883 -25.66 12.67 -25.21
CA ARG A 883 -26.64 12.90 -26.30
C ARG A 883 -27.91 12.09 -26.07
N LEU A 884 -27.80 10.78 -25.83
CA LEU A 884 -28.97 9.91 -25.62
C LEU A 884 -29.80 10.40 -24.42
N ALA A 885 -29.14 10.86 -23.36
CA ALA A 885 -29.81 11.46 -22.21
C ALA A 885 -30.54 12.78 -22.55
N ALA A 886 -29.93 13.64 -23.38
CA ALA A 886 -30.55 14.87 -23.85
C ALA A 886 -31.72 14.64 -24.83
N GLU A 887 -31.74 13.50 -25.52
CA GLU A 887 -32.79 13.09 -26.46
C GLU A 887 -33.94 12.35 -25.74
N GLY A 888 -33.69 11.77 -24.57
CA GLY A 888 -34.65 10.98 -23.78
C GLY A 888 -34.63 9.48 -24.07
N ASP A 889 -33.65 9.01 -24.85
CA ASP A 889 -33.59 7.66 -25.41
C ASP A 889 -32.65 6.70 -24.63
N LEU A 890 -31.84 7.20 -23.68
CA LEU A 890 -30.78 6.41 -23.03
C LEU A 890 -31.32 5.20 -22.25
N HIS A 891 -32.43 5.34 -21.53
CA HIS A 891 -33.03 4.20 -20.83
C HIS A 891 -33.49 3.09 -21.78
N ASP A 892 -34.04 3.43 -22.95
CA ASP A 892 -34.55 2.43 -23.90
C ASP A 892 -33.39 1.74 -24.66
N ASP A 893 -32.25 2.43 -24.85
CA ASP A 893 -31.00 1.90 -25.43
C ASP A 893 -30.03 1.30 -24.39
N ILE A 894 -30.42 1.16 -23.12
CA ILE A 894 -29.49 0.89 -21.99
C ILE A 894 -28.65 -0.39 -22.18
N GLY A 895 -29.24 -1.46 -22.73
CA GLY A 895 -28.55 -2.73 -22.99
C GLY A 895 -27.40 -2.60 -23.99
N GLU A 896 -27.61 -1.87 -25.10
CA GLU A 896 -26.55 -1.60 -26.08
C GLU A 896 -25.45 -0.74 -25.44
N GLN A 897 -25.82 0.22 -24.58
CA GLN A 897 -24.83 1.04 -23.89
C GLN A 897 -24.00 0.23 -22.89
N ILE A 898 -24.59 -0.73 -22.16
CA ILE A 898 -23.83 -1.63 -21.26
C ILE A 898 -22.83 -2.47 -22.07
N GLU A 899 -23.25 -3.12 -23.16
CA GLU A 899 -22.35 -3.92 -24.01
C GLU A 899 -21.20 -3.06 -24.56
N ARG A 900 -21.51 -1.87 -25.09
CA ARG A 900 -20.53 -0.90 -25.58
C ARG A 900 -19.53 -0.50 -24.50
N MET A 901 -20.00 -0.21 -23.29
CA MET A 901 -19.18 0.27 -22.19
C MET A 901 -18.30 -0.83 -21.57
N VAL A 902 -18.78 -2.07 -21.53
CA VAL A 902 -17.99 -3.25 -21.12
C VAL A 902 -16.89 -3.57 -22.12
N ASN A 903 -17.12 -3.32 -23.42
CA ASN A 903 -16.10 -3.51 -24.46
C ASN A 903 -15.06 -2.38 -24.56
N ASP A 904 -15.35 -1.18 -24.02
CA ASP A 904 -14.41 -0.05 -24.03
C ASP A 904 -13.24 -0.25 -23.05
N SER A 905 -12.06 0.23 -23.46
CA SER A 905 -10.86 0.33 -22.63
C SER A 905 -11.05 0.97 -21.24
N LYS A 906 -12.04 1.85 -21.06
CA LYS A 906 -12.34 2.51 -19.77
C LYS A 906 -12.90 1.56 -18.72
N ILE A 907 -13.41 0.37 -19.08
CA ILE A 907 -13.92 -0.64 -18.14
C ILE A 907 -12.86 -1.08 -17.11
N THR A 908 -11.58 -1.01 -17.47
CA THR A 908 -10.47 -1.36 -16.57
C THR A 908 -10.43 -0.46 -15.33
N LYS A 909 -10.90 0.80 -15.42
CA LYS A 909 -11.01 1.71 -14.28
C LYS A 909 -12.02 1.21 -13.24
N MET A 910 -13.09 0.52 -13.64
CA MET A 910 -14.01 -0.17 -12.73
C MET A 910 -13.39 -1.45 -12.19
N ILE A 911 -12.86 -2.30 -13.06
CA ILE A 911 -12.22 -3.57 -12.65
C ILE A 911 -11.12 -3.30 -11.61
N GLU A 912 -10.20 -2.37 -11.83
CA GLU A 912 -9.14 -2.03 -10.88
C GLU A 912 -9.70 -1.51 -9.54
N ALA A 913 -10.74 -0.66 -9.56
CA ALA A 913 -11.28 -0.06 -8.35
C ALA A 913 -12.10 -1.07 -7.52
N PHE A 914 -13.08 -1.74 -8.15
CA PHE A 914 -13.93 -2.74 -7.51
C PHE A 914 -13.09 -3.91 -6.97
N THR A 915 -12.23 -4.49 -7.81
CA THR A 915 -11.40 -5.66 -7.42
C THR A 915 -10.43 -5.32 -6.29
N TYR A 916 -9.84 -4.12 -6.29
CA TYR A 916 -8.94 -3.69 -5.22
C TYR A 916 -9.62 -3.59 -3.85
N GLU A 917 -10.88 -3.15 -3.84
CA GLU A 917 -11.67 -2.92 -2.64
C GLU A 917 -12.37 -4.20 -2.16
N TRP A 918 -13.08 -4.90 -3.04
CA TRP A 918 -13.76 -6.17 -2.75
C TRP A 918 -12.78 -7.25 -2.28
N LEU A 919 -11.76 -7.56 -3.08
CA LEU A 919 -10.82 -8.65 -2.79
C LEU A 919 -9.68 -8.27 -1.83
N ARG A 920 -9.67 -7.03 -1.30
CA ARG A 920 -8.67 -6.55 -0.33
C ARG A 920 -7.23 -6.59 -0.84
N LEU A 921 -7.01 -6.18 -2.09
CA LEU A 921 -5.66 -6.05 -2.66
C LEU A 921 -4.84 -4.94 -1.96
N ASP A 922 -5.49 -4.06 -1.20
CA ASP A 922 -4.85 -3.15 -0.24
C ASP A 922 -3.93 -3.89 0.75
N ARG A 923 -4.38 -5.05 1.26
CA ARG A 923 -3.59 -5.90 2.17
C ARG A 923 -2.37 -6.51 1.47
N HIS A 924 -2.50 -6.93 0.22
CA HIS A 924 -1.38 -7.45 -0.57
C HIS A 924 -0.34 -6.36 -0.86
N GLN A 925 -0.77 -5.19 -1.32
CA GLN A 925 0.11 -4.04 -1.56
C GLN A 925 0.88 -3.65 -0.29
N ALA A 926 0.20 -3.58 0.86
CA ALA A 926 0.81 -3.26 2.16
C ALA A 926 1.65 -4.39 2.78
N MET A 927 1.57 -5.64 2.30
CA MET A 927 2.26 -6.78 2.91
C MET A 927 3.78 -6.68 2.76
N ASP A 928 4.51 -6.57 3.87
CA ASP A 928 5.97 -6.69 3.91
C ASP A 928 6.34 -8.18 4.08
N THR A 929 7.08 -8.74 3.13
CA THR A 929 7.37 -10.19 3.04
C THR A 929 8.86 -10.42 3.27
N ASP A 930 9.23 -11.48 4.00
CA ASP A 930 10.65 -11.76 4.26
C ASP A 930 11.38 -12.27 3.00
N ILE A 931 12.00 -11.34 2.27
CA ILE A 931 12.82 -11.59 1.08
C ILE A 931 14.05 -12.48 1.39
N LYS A 932 14.46 -12.68 2.65
CA LYS A 932 15.50 -13.67 2.97
C LYS A 932 14.98 -15.10 2.99
N LYS A 933 13.69 -15.28 3.28
CA LYS A 933 13.00 -16.57 3.25
C LYS A 933 12.48 -16.90 1.85
N TYR A 934 12.09 -15.88 1.10
CA TYR A 934 11.56 -15.97 -0.26
C TYR A 934 12.40 -15.10 -1.21
N ASP A 935 13.60 -15.56 -1.55
CA ASP A 935 14.62 -14.78 -2.27
C ASP A 935 14.29 -14.50 -3.75
N ASP A 936 13.40 -15.31 -4.32
CA ASP A 936 12.84 -15.17 -5.66
C ASP A 936 11.44 -14.51 -5.68
N TYR A 937 10.85 -14.22 -4.51
CA TYR A 937 9.69 -13.33 -4.39
C TYR A 937 10.13 -11.86 -4.44
N THR A 938 10.25 -11.35 -5.66
CA THR A 938 10.63 -9.94 -5.92
C THR A 938 9.41 -9.02 -5.98
N ARG A 939 9.61 -7.70 -5.86
CA ARG A 939 8.57 -6.69 -6.10
C ARG A 939 7.89 -6.82 -7.48
N PHE A 940 8.59 -7.40 -8.47
CA PHE A 940 8.02 -7.62 -9.80
C PHE A 940 7.01 -8.78 -9.77
N VAL A 941 7.32 -9.89 -9.09
CA VAL A 941 6.36 -10.97 -8.83
C VAL A 941 5.16 -10.45 -8.02
N LYS A 942 5.41 -9.61 -6.99
CA LYS A 942 4.34 -8.97 -6.21
C LYS A 942 3.42 -8.10 -7.09
N GLN A 943 3.98 -7.27 -7.97
CA GLN A 943 3.16 -6.48 -8.91
C GLN A 943 2.42 -7.39 -9.91
N ASP A 944 3.08 -8.43 -10.42
CA ASP A 944 2.49 -9.37 -11.37
C ASP A 944 1.31 -10.15 -10.73
N MET A 945 1.36 -10.48 -9.44
CA MET A 945 0.24 -11.09 -8.72
C MET A 945 -1.00 -10.18 -8.63
N ALA A 946 -0.82 -8.88 -8.40
CA ALA A 946 -1.94 -7.94 -8.43
C ALA A 946 -2.51 -7.81 -9.85
N ASN A 947 -1.63 -7.79 -10.87
CA ASN A 947 -2.03 -7.73 -12.27
C ASN A 947 -2.75 -9.00 -12.74
N GLU A 948 -2.36 -10.20 -12.26
CA GLU A 948 -3.08 -11.46 -12.47
C GLU A 948 -4.55 -11.31 -12.08
N THR A 949 -4.83 -10.79 -10.88
CA THR A 949 -6.20 -10.60 -10.39
C THR A 949 -7.01 -9.63 -11.26
N TYR A 950 -6.44 -8.48 -11.64
CA TYR A 950 -7.14 -7.51 -12.50
C TYR A 950 -7.40 -8.06 -13.91
N GLU A 951 -6.40 -8.66 -14.54
CA GLU A 951 -6.55 -9.24 -15.89
C GLU A 951 -7.48 -10.45 -15.89
N PHE A 952 -7.54 -11.20 -14.79
CA PHE A 952 -8.49 -12.31 -14.61
C PHE A 952 -9.93 -11.82 -14.52
N MET A 953 -10.21 -10.84 -13.66
CA MET A 953 -11.53 -10.20 -13.55
C MET A 953 -11.97 -9.59 -14.89
N HIS A 954 -11.07 -8.88 -15.56
CA HIS A 954 -11.29 -8.30 -16.89
C HIS A 954 -11.54 -9.38 -17.95
N HIS A 955 -10.81 -10.50 -17.94
CA HIS A 955 -10.99 -11.60 -18.89
C HIS A 955 -12.36 -12.29 -18.73
N VAL A 956 -12.77 -12.59 -17.50
CA VAL A 956 -14.09 -13.21 -17.21
C VAL A 956 -15.22 -12.28 -17.65
N LEU A 957 -15.13 -10.98 -17.35
CA LEU A 957 -16.15 -10.01 -17.78
C LEU A 957 -16.22 -9.87 -19.29
N LYS A 958 -15.06 -9.64 -19.94
CA LYS A 958 -15.00 -9.32 -21.36
C LYS A 958 -15.45 -10.46 -22.28
N ASN A 959 -15.25 -11.70 -21.86
CA ASN A 959 -15.67 -12.88 -22.62
C ASN A 959 -17.04 -13.42 -22.16
N ASN A 960 -17.79 -12.65 -21.35
CA ASN A 960 -19.04 -13.04 -20.69
C ASN A 960 -19.03 -14.48 -20.13
N MET A 961 -17.98 -14.79 -19.36
CA MET A 961 -17.82 -16.10 -18.74
C MET A 961 -18.70 -16.19 -17.48
N SER A 962 -18.97 -17.43 -17.06
CA SER A 962 -19.67 -17.69 -15.79
C SER A 962 -18.87 -17.16 -14.60
N ILE A 963 -19.51 -16.47 -13.65
CA ILE A 963 -18.89 -15.98 -12.40
C ILE A 963 -18.32 -17.11 -11.55
N LEU A 964 -18.75 -18.35 -11.76
CA LEU A 964 -18.22 -19.53 -11.07
C LEU A 964 -16.72 -19.77 -11.37
N ASN A 965 -16.21 -19.20 -12.47
CA ASN A 965 -14.76 -19.13 -12.75
C ASN A 965 -13.98 -18.45 -11.62
N PHE A 966 -14.59 -17.53 -10.87
CA PHE A 966 -13.95 -16.89 -9.71
C PHE A 966 -13.69 -17.86 -8.55
N ILE A 967 -14.45 -18.96 -8.45
CA ILE A 967 -14.20 -20.04 -7.49
C ILE A 967 -13.17 -21.01 -8.05
N ASP A 968 -13.41 -21.53 -9.26
CA ASP A 968 -12.50 -22.46 -9.93
C ASP A 968 -12.48 -22.26 -11.44
N SER A 969 -11.29 -22.30 -12.04
CA SER A 969 -11.08 -22.07 -13.47
C SER A 969 -9.95 -22.96 -13.99
N ASP A 970 -10.12 -23.48 -15.20
CA ASP A 970 -9.11 -24.29 -15.91
C ASP A 970 -7.97 -23.43 -16.51
N PHE A 971 -7.96 -22.13 -16.25
CA PHE A 971 -6.93 -21.18 -16.67
C PHE A 971 -6.52 -20.21 -15.54
N ALA A 972 -5.34 -19.62 -15.68
CA ALA A 972 -4.92 -18.41 -14.95
C ALA A 972 -4.39 -17.34 -15.90
N MET A 973 -4.43 -16.07 -15.49
CA MET A 973 -3.87 -14.95 -16.26
C MET A 973 -2.40 -14.75 -15.89
N LEU A 974 -1.50 -15.19 -16.76
CA LEU A 974 -0.06 -15.24 -16.45
C LEU A 974 0.79 -14.55 -17.51
N ASN A 975 1.84 -13.86 -17.04
CA ASN A 975 3.02 -13.56 -17.84
C ASN A 975 4.13 -14.58 -17.53
N GLN A 976 5.26 -14.54 -18.26
CA GLN A 976 6.36 -15.48 -18.04
C GLN A 976 6.96 -15.39 -16.62
N ASN A 977 7.04 -14.19 -16.04
CA ASN A 977 7.69 -14.00 -14.74
C ASN A 977 6.90 -14.67 -13.62
N LEU A 978 5.56 -14.51 -13.62
CA LEU A 978 4.66 -15.12 -12.66
C LEU A 978 4.47 -16.62 -12.91
N ALA A 979 4.37 -17.04 -14.19
CA ALA A 979 4.30 -18.46 -14.54
C ALA A 979 5.52 -19.24 -14.01
N GLU A 980 6.74 -18.73 -14.24
CA GLU A 980 7.96 -19.32 -13.69
C GLU A 980 7.96 -19.34 -12.15
N PHE A 981 7.44 -18.30 -11.49
CA PHE A 981 7.31 -18.26 -10.02
C PHE A 981 6.30 -19.31 -9.49
N TYR A 982 5.29 -19.66 -10.28
CA TYR A 982 4.32 -20.71 -10.00
C TYR A 982 4.74 -22.11 -10.46
N GLY A 983 5.89 -22.27 -11.11
CA GLY A 983 6.36 -23.54 -11.65
C GLY A 983 5.64 -23.98 -12.94
N ILE A 984 5.04 -23.03 -13.67
CA ILE A 984 4.28 -23.26 -14.91
C ILE A 984 5.18 -22.99 -16.11
N GLU A 985 5.45 -24.04 -16.89
CA GLU A 985 6.31 -23.96 -18.08
C GLU A 985 5.57 -23.44 -19.33
N GLY A 986 6.32 -23.14 -20.39
CA GLY A 986 5.78 -22.81 -21.72
C GLY A 986 5.40 -21.34 -21.94
N VAL A 987 5.04 -20.60 -20.90
CA VAL A 987 4.70 -19.17 -20.97
C VAL A 987 5.94 -18.32 -21.30
N LYS A 988 5.82 -17.34 -22.22
CA LYS A 988 6.94 -16.50 -22.69
C LYS A 988 6.54 -15.05 -22.94
N GLY A 989 7.37 -14.12 -22.48
CA GLY A 989 7.14 -12.68 -22.60
C GLY A 989 6.44 -12.06 -21.37
N HIS A 990 6.33 -10.73 -21.39
CA HIS A 990 5.90 -9.91 -20.25
C HIS A 990 4.38 -9.65 -20.20
N GLU A 991 3.67 -9.88 -21.31
CA GLU A 991 2.22 -9.70 -21.41
C GLU A 991 1.45 -10.82 -20.71
N PHE A 992 0.39 -10.44 -19.98
CA PHE A 992 -0.58 -11.37 -19.40
C PHE A 992 -1.45 -12.01 -20.49
N ARG A 993 -1.80 -13.29 -20.30
CA ARG A 993 -2.68 -14.05 -21.19
C ARG A 993 -3.35 -15.19 -20.42
N PRO A 994 -4.49 -15.72 -20.89
CA PRO A 994 -5.02 -16.96 -20.34
C PRO A 994 -4.04 -18.10 -20.64
N VAL A 995 -3.70 -18.87 -19.60
CA VAL A 995 -2.84 -20.05 -19.66
C VAL A 995 -3.59 -21.20 -19.02
N MET A 996 -3.88 -22.23 -19.81
CA MET A 996 -4.55 -23.45 -19.33
C MET A 996 -3.70 -24.12 -18.25
N LEU A 997 -4.37 -24.57 -17.19
CA LEU A 997 -3.81 -25.25 -16.04
C LEU A 997 -4.08 -26.74 -16.14
N ALA A 998 -3.14 -27.55 -15.66
CA ALA A 998 -3.41 -28.95 -15.35
C ALA A 998 -3.81 -29.07 -13.89
N ASP A 999 -4.80 -29.92 -13.58
CA ASP A 999 -5.37 -30.12 -12.23
C ASP A 999 -4.30 -30.30 -11.14
N SER A 1000 -3.19 -30.98 -11.47
CA SER A 1000 -2.04 -31.19 -10.59
C SER A 1000 -1.37 -29.91 -10.07
N LEU A 1001 -1.60 -28.76 -10.70
CA LEU A 1001 -1.07 -27.47 -10.26
C LEU A 1001 -1.83 -26.89 -9.05
N ASN A 1002 -3.01 -27.42 -8.72
CA ASN A 1002 -3.88 -26.97 -7.62
C ASN A 1002 -4.32 -25.47 -7.72
N ARG A 1003 -4.13 -24.84 -8.89
CA ARG A 1003 -4.48 -23.44 -9.19
C ARG A 1003 -5.76 -23.35 -10.03
N GLY A 1004 -6.27 -22.14 -10.19
CA GLY A 1004 -7.57 -21.83 -10.78
C GLY A 1004 -8.43 -21.03 -9.78
N GLY A 1005 -9.22 -20.08 -10.26
CA GLY A 1005 -10.04 -19.18 -9.44
C GLY A 1005 -9.26 -18.27 -8.47
N LEU A 1006 -9.96 -17.33 -7.84
CA LEU A 1006 -9.42 -16.33 -6.92
C LEU A 1006 -8.78 -16.95 -5.68
N LEU A 1007 -9.30 -18.10 -5.21
CA LEU A 1007 -8.86 -18.79 -4.00
C LEU A 1007 -7.40 -19.30 -4.06
N SER A 1008 -6.81 -19.39 -5.24
CA SER A 1008 -5.44 -19.86 -5.46
C SER A 1008 -4.46 -18.79 -5.96
N GLN A 1009 -4.91 -17.54 -6.17
CA GLN A 1009 -4.09 -16.45 -6.68
C GLN A 1009 -3.12 -15.91 -5.63
N GLY A 1010 -1.93 -15.51 -6.08
CA GLY A 1010 -0.86 -15.07 -5.19
C GLY A 1010 -1.20 -13.83 -4.38
N ALA A 1011 -1.96 -12.88 -4.97
CA ALA A 1011 -2.33 -11.64 -4.30
C ALA A 1011 -3.21 -11.88 -3.06
N PHE A 1012 -4.24 -12.74 -3.19
CA PHE A 1012 -5.06 -13.17 -2.05
C PHE A 1012 -4.21 -13.88 -0.99
N LEU A 1013 -3.44 -14.90 -1.40
CA LEU A 1013 -2.68 -15.76 -0.51
C LEU A 1013 -1.60 -14.98 0.28
N ASN A 1014 -0.94 -14.01 -0.36
CA ASN A 1014 0.05 -13.13 0.27
C ASN A 1014 -0.58 -12.01 1.10
N GLY A 1015 -1.63 -11.34 0.61
CA GLY A 1015 -2.34 -10.30 1.37
C GLY A 1015 -2.94 -10.80 2.68
N HIS A 1016 -3.25 -12.10 2.77
CA HIS A 1016 -3.77 -12.77 3.96
C HIS A 1016 -2.73 -13.67 4.64
N SER A 1017 -1.47 -13.24 4.63
CA SER A 1017 -0.34 -13.84 5.36
C SER A 1017 0.08 -12.99 6.57
N ASP A 1018 1.24 -13.28 7.17
CA ASP A 1018 2.00 -12.35 8.03
C ASP A 1018 3.36 -11.93 7.42
N GLY A 1019 3.58 -12.21 6.13
CA GLY A 1019 4.85 -11.94 5.43
C GLY A 1019 5.94 -12.99 5.63
N VAL A 1020 5.82 -13.86 6.64
CA VAL A 1020 6.77 -14.95 6.93
C VAL A 1020 6.12 -16.32 6.71
N GLN A 1021 4.86 -16.48 7.06
CA GLN A 1021 4.08 -17.72 6.98
C GLN A 1021 2.63 -17.43 6.55
N ALA A 1022 1.92 -18.48 6.13
CA ALA A 1022 0.49 -18.41 5.85
C ALA A 1022 -0.30 -18.04 7.12
N HIS A 1023 -1.50 -17.48 6.96
CA HIS A 1023 -2.37 -17.15 8.10
C HIS A 1023 -3.81 -17.64 7.88
N PRO A 1024 -4.11 -18.91 8.19
CA PRO A 1024 -5.42 -19.56 7.98
C PRO A 1024 -6.61 -18.71 8.41
N ILE A 1025 -6.56 -18.07 9.57
CA ILE A 1025 -7.68 -17.24 10.06
C ILE A 1025 -7.96 -16.02 9.16
N LYS A 1026 -6.92 -15.33 8.65
CA LYS A 1026 -7.11 -14.19 7.74
C LYS A 1026 -7.68 -14.65 6.40
N ARG A 1027 -7.26 -15.82 5.91
CA ARG A 1027 -7.79 -16.45 4.69
C ARG A 1027 -9.24 -16.93 4.88
N ALA A 1028 -9.55 -17.54 6.02
CA ALA A 1028 -10.90 -17.98 6.40
C ALA A 1028 -11.88 -16.80 6.51
N VAL A 1029 -11.53 -15.76 7.27
CA VAL A 1029 -12.36 -14.57 7.42
C VAL A 1029 -12.61 -13.91 6.07
N TRP A 1030 -11.58 -13.77 5.23
CA TRP A 1030 -11.76 -13.23 3.88
C TRP A 1030 -12.65 -14.12 3.00
N LEU A 1031 -12.49 -15.45 3.04
CA LEU A 1031 -13.34 -16.37 2.27
C LEU A 1031 -14.81 -16.23 2.70
N LYS A 1032 -15.07 -16.27 4.01
CA LYS A 1032 -16.45 -16.12 4.52
C LYS A 1032 -17.03 -14.75 4.20
N GLU A 1033 -16.31 -13.66 4.49
CA GLU A 1033 -16.76 -12.28 4.29
C GLU A 1033 -16.94 -11.88 2.81
N LYS A 1034 -16.02 -12.30 1.92
CA LYS A 1034 -15.95 -11.80 0.53
C LYS A 1034 -16.43 -12.76 -0.54
N ILE A 1035 -16.52 -14.05 -0.24
CA ILE A 1035 -16.95 -15.09 -1.18
C ILE A 1035 -18.26 -15.77 -0.72
N LEU A 1036 -18.59 -15.80 0.57
CA LEU A 1036 -19.81 -16.46 1.08
C LEU A 1036 -20.83 -15.49 1.72
N GLY A 1037 -20.56 -14.18 1.77
CA GLY A 1037 -21.42 -13.18 2.43
C GLY A 1037 -21.46 -13.24 3.97
N ASP A 1038 -21.04 -14.35 4.56
CA ASP A 1038 -21.09 -14.65 5.99
C ASP A 1038 -19.94 -13.97 6.77
N THR A 1039 -20.15 -12.70 7.14
CA THR A 1039 -19.18 -11.91 7.91
C THR A 1039 -19.04 -12.42 9.35
N PRO A 1040 -17.88 -12.94 9.78
CA PRO A 1040 -17.70 -13.43 11.15
C PRO A 1040 -17.70 -12.30 12.18
N PRO A 1041 -18.14 -12.55 13.44
CA PRO A 1041 -18.12 -11.54 14.49
C PRO A 1041 -16.68 -11.09 14.82
N PRO A 1042 -16.50 -9.83 15.28
CA PRO A 1042 -15.19 -9.31 15.64
C PRO A 1042 -14.55 -10.10 16.80
N PRO A 1043 -13.20 -10.19 16.85
CA PRO A 1043 -12.51 -10.94 17.91
C PRO A 1043 -12.75 -10.30 19.29
N PRO A 1044 -12.81 -11.11 20.38
CA PRO A 1044 -13.02 -10.58 21.73
C PRO A 1044 -11.92 -9.59 22.17
N PRO A 1045 -12.24 -8.57 22.98
CA PRO A 1045 -11.23 -7.67 23.54
C PRO A 1045 -10.27 -8.42 24.47
N ASN A 1046 -8.97 -8.20 24.31
CA ASN A 1046 -7.86 -8.81 25.07
C ASN A 1046 -7.54 -10.30 24.77
N VAL A 1047 -7.68 -10.78 23.53
CA VAL A 1047 -7.05 -12.06 23.14
C VAL A 1047 -5.52 -11.97 23.32
N PRO A 1048 -4.87 -12.84 24.12
CA PRO A 1048 -3.42 -12.89 24.21
C PRO A 1048 -2.84 -13.56 22.96
N GLU A 1049 -1.78 -12.97 22.40
CA GLU A 1049 -0.95 -13.60 21.36
C GLU A 1049 -0.46 -15.00 21.81
N LEU A 1050 -0.12 -15.84 20.84
CA LEU A 1050 0.53 -17.12 21.13
C LEU A 1050 1.94 -16.87 21.65
N ASP A 1051 2.24 -17.39 22.85
CA ASP A 1051 3.56 -17.26 23.47
C ASP A 1051 4.59 -18.10 22.69
N PRO A 1052 5.52 -17.46 21.96
CA PRO A 1052 6.49 -18.17 21.14
C PRO A 1052 7.55 -18.90 21.99
N GLU A 1053 7.68 -18.60 23.30
CA GLU A 1053 8.59 -19.32 24.20
C GLU A 1053 8.01 -20.66 24.70
N THR A 1054 6.81 -21.04 24.25
CA THR A 1054 6.24 -22.38 24.50
C THR A 1054 7.20 -23.47 23.97
N PRO A 1055 7.73 -24.39 24.80
CA PRO A 1055 8.76 -25.33 24.37
C PRO A 1055 8.33 -26.21 23.19
N GLY A 1056 9.08 -26.12 22.08
CA GLY A 1056 8.80 -26.86 20.85
C GLY A 1056 7.78 -26.20 19.90
N PHE A 1057 7.25 -25.03 20.23
CA PHE A 1057 6.27 -24.29 19.41
C PHE A 1057 6.77 -23.97 18.00
N GLU A 1058 8.06 -23.68 17.85
CA GLU A 1058 8.71 -23.49 16.55
C GLU A 1058 8.64 -24.75 15.66
N ASN A 1059 8.55 -25.95 16.23
CA ASN A 1059 8.49 -27.23 15.51
C ASN A 1059 7.06 -27.74 15.24
N LEU A 1060 6.05 -26.98 15.65
CA LEU A 1060 4.64 -27.29 15.37
C LEU A 1060 4.22 -26.82 13.98
N THR A 1061 3.32 -27.58 13.33
CA THR A 1061 2.58 -27.12 12.15
C THR A 1061 1.61 -26.01 12.55
N LEU A 1062 1.07 -25.28 11.56
CA LEU A 1062 0.19 -24.17 11.84
C LEU A 1062 -1.16 -24.63 12.43
N LYS A 1063 -1.71 -25.75 11.93
CA LYS A 1063 -2.81 -26.49 12.55
C LYS A 1063 -2.56 -26.85 14.03
N GLU A 1064 -1.36 -27.34 14.37
CA GLU A 1064 -0.96 -27.67 15.74
C GLU A 1064 -0.87 -26.40 16.63
N GLN A 1065 -0.30 -25.31 16.11
CA GLN A 1065 -0.24 -24.01 16.81
C GLN A 1065 -1.63 -23.40 17.05
N LEU A 1066 -2.51 -23.47 16.05
CA LEU A 1066 -3.91 -23.07 16.17
C LEU A 1066 -4.61 -23.94 17.22
N PHE A 1067 -4.44 -25.26 17.23
CA PHE A 1067 -5.03 -26.12 18.25
C PHE A 1067 -4.68 -25.70 19.69
N LEU A 1068 -3.43 -25.29 19.94
CA LEU A 1068 -3.01 -24.73 21.23
C LEU A 1068 -3.69 -23.39 21.56
N HIS A 1069 -3.94 -22.54 20.56
CA HIS A 1069 -4.70 -21.29 20.75
C HIS A 1069 -6.18 -21.54 21.09
N ARG A 1070 -6.79 -22.44 20.32
CA ARG A 1070 -8.24 -22.73 20.29
C ARG A 1070 -8.76 -23.38 21.56
N ASN A 1071 -7.91 -24.07 22.33
CA ASN A 1071 -8.31 -24.79 23.54
C ASN A 1071 -8.61 -23.87 24.75
N LYS A 1072 -8.73 -22.55 24.54
CA LYS A 1072 -9.21 -21.58 25.53
C LYS A 1072 -10.73 -21.44 25.41
N ALA A 1073 -11.45 -21.53 26.53
CA ALA A 1073 -12.91 -21.53 26.55
C ALA A 1073 -13.55 -20.28 25.89
N ALA A 1074 -12.90 -19.11 25.97
CA ALA A 1074 -13.36 -17.88 25.34
C ALA A 1074 -13.11 -17.79 23.81
N CYS A 1075 -12.35 -18.73 23.24
CA CYS A 1075 -11.94 -18.74 21.84
C CYS A 1075 -12.53 -19.93 21.06
N LEU A 1076 -12.77 -21.07 21.73
CA LEU A 1076 -13.19 -22.34 21.14
C LEU A 1076 -14.40 -22.22 20.19
N ASP A 1077 -15.39 -21.41 20.56
CA ASP A 1077 -16.67 -21.34 19.85
C ASP A 1077 -16.55 -20.67 18.46
N CYS A 1078 -16.01 -19.44 18.42
CA CYS A 1078 -15.74 -18.74 17.16
C CYS A 1078 -14.75 -19.51 16.27
N HIS A 1079 -13.71 -20.10 16.88
CA HIS A 1079 -12.71 -20.89 16.16
C HIS A 1079 -13.21 -22.28 15.70
N ARG A 1080 -14.38 -22.76 16.14
CA ARG A 1080 -15.07 -23.90 15.51
C ARG A 1080 -15.74 -23.48 14.20
N LYS A 1081 -16.31 -22.28 14.15
CA LYS A 1081 -17.02 -21.74 12.97
C LYS A 1081 -16.09 -21.20 11.88
N ILE A 1082 -14.91 -20.68 12.23
CA ILE A 1082 -14.02 -19.96 11.28
C ILE A 1082 -12.87 -20.85 10.76
N ASP A 1083 -12.07 -21.43 11.66
CA ASP A 1083 -10.82 -22.10 11.30
C ASP A 1083 -10.93 -23.20 10.24
N PRO A 1084 -12.01 -24.00 10.15
CA PRO A 1084 -12.13 -25.02 9.13
C PRO A 1084 -11.98 -24.51 7.70
N TYR A 1085 -12.48 -23.29 7.43
CA TYR A 1085 -12.36 -22.57 6.16
C TYR A 1085 -10.94 -22.04 5.88
N GLY A 1086 -10.05 -22.05 6.88
CA GLY A 1086 -8.68 -21.57 6.77
C GLY A 1086 -7.65 -22.69 6.56
N VAL A 1087 -7.87 -23.84 7.22
CA VAL A 1087 -6.96 -25.00 7.22
C VAL A 1087 -6.74 -25.57 5.81
N VAL A 1088 -7.78 -25.51 4.96
CA VAL A 1088 -7.71 -25.89 3.53
C VAL A 1088 -6.63 -25.15 2.74
N PHE A 1089 -6.21 -23.97 3.19
CA PHE A 1089 -5.15 -23.18 2.57
C PHE A 1089 -3.74 -23.46 3.14
N GLU A 1090 -3.55 -24.41 4.07
CA GLU A 1090 -2.23 -24.64 4.70
C GLU A 1090 -1.17 -25.18 3.73
N ASN A 1091 -1.56 -25.81 2.61
CA ASN A 1091 -0.61 -26.16 1.55
C ASN A 1091 0.00 -24.93 0.85
N TYR A 1092 -0.63 -23.75 0.96
CA TYR A 1092 -0.11 -22.51 0.38
C TYR A 1092 0.69 -21.69 1.39
N ASP A 1093 1.95 -21.40 1.10
CA ASP A 1093 2.82 -20.59 1.96
C ASP A 1093 2.48 -19.08 1.94
N ALA A 1094 3.33 -18.25 2.56
CA ALA A 1094 3.12 -16.80 2.66
C ALA A 1094 3.15 -16.05 1.31
N VAL A 1095 3.72 -16.64 0.26
CA VAL A 1095 3.84 -16.05 -1.09
C VAL A 1095 2.98 -16.80 -2.11
N GLY A 1096 2.11 -17.70 -1.64
CA GLY A 1096 1.16 -18.42 -2.47
C GLY A 1096 1.77 -19.57 -3.28
N ARG A 1097 2.85 -20.21 -2.78
CA ARG A 1097 3.36 -21.48 -3.35
C ARG A 1097 2.73 -22.69 -2.69
N PHE A 1098 2.39 -23.66 -3.52
CA PHE A 1098 1.83 -24.93 -3.06
C PHE A 1098 2.96 -25.87 -2.61
N ASN A 1099 2.85 -26.41 -1.40
CA ASN A 1099 3.77 -27.35 -0.77
C ASN A 1099 2.99 -28.49 -0.10
N LEU A 1100 3.55 -29.70 -0.10
CA LEU A 1100 2.99 -30.86 0.61
C LEU A 1100 3.60 -31.06 2.00
N THR A 1101 4.70 -30.38 2.30
CA THR A 1101 5.44 -30.50 3.57
C THR A 1101 5.81 -29.13 4.13
N ALA A 1102 5.74 -28.99 5.46
CA ALA A 1102 6.19 -27.82 6.20
C ALA A 1102 6.98 -28.30 7.42
N LYS A 1103 8.15 -27.70 7.68
CA LYS A 1103 9.04 -28.07 8.80
C LYS A 1103 9.33 -29.59 8.84
N GLU A 1104 9.62 -30.17 7.67
CA GLU A 1104 9.88 -31.60 7.44
C GLU A 1104 8.70 -32.57 7.78
N LYS A 1105 7.53 -32.05 8.16
CA LYS A 1105 6.30 -32.81 8.36
C LYS A 1105 5.36 -32.70 7.14
N PRO A 1106 4.54 -33.72 6.83
CA PRO A 1106 3.39 -33.57 5.93
C PRO A 1106 2.41 -32.49 6.42
N ILE A 1107 1.83 -31.73 5.50
CA ILE A 1107 0.77 -30.76 5.80
C ILE A 1107 -0.58 -31.47 5.76
N ASP A 1108 -1.35 -31.35 6.84
CA ASP A 1108 -2.71 -31.89 6.93
C ASP A 1108 -3.75 -30.78 6.71
N SER A 1109 -4.12 -30.57 5.45
CA SER A 1109 -5.15 -29.61 5.03
C SER A 1109 -6.57 -30.18 5.04
N LYS A 1110 -6.79 -31.38 5.61
CA LYS A 1110 -8.14 -31.93 5.80
C LYS A 1110 -8.87 -31.21 6.93
N SER A 1111 -10.15 -30.93 6.72
CA SER A 1111 -10.96 -30.11 7.62
C SER A 1111 -12.41 -30.59 7.60
N THR A 1112 -13.15 -30.32 8.68
CA THR A 1112 -14.60 -30.54 8.75
C THR A 1112 -15.26 -29.19 8.99
N LEU A 1113 -16.11 -28.78 8.04
CA LEU A 1113 -16.84 -27.51 8.09
C LEU A 1113 -17.97 -27.56 9.14
N PRO A 1114 -18.53 -26.41 9.55
CA PRO A 1114 -19.56 -26.36 10.59
C PRO A 1114 -20.85 -27.14 10.28
N ASP A 1115 -21.16 -27.35 8.99
CA ASP A 1115 -22.28 -28.18 8.52
C ASP A 1115 -21.99 -29.70 8.53
N GLY A 1116 -20.78 -30.10 8.93
CA GLY A 1116 -20.33 -31.49 8.95
C GLY A 1116 -19.64 -31.97 7.66
N THR A 1117 -19.56 -31.14 6.62
CA THR A 1117 -18.88 -31.51 5.36
C THR A 1117 -17.37 -31.66 5.58
N GLU A 1118 -16.80 -32.80 5.17
CA GLU A 1118 -15.35 -32.96 5.10
C GLU A 1118 -14.80 -32.35 3.78
N VAL A 1119 -13.78 -31.51 3.90
CA VAL A 1119 -13.06 -30.89 2.78
C VAL A 1119 -11.55 -31.10 2.94
N GLU A 1120 -10.83 -31.22 1.83
CA GLU A 1120 -9.38 -31.40 1.82
C GLU A 1120 -8.72 -30.46 0.81
N GLY A 1121 -7.81 -29.62 1.29
CA GLY A 1121 -7.10 -28.64 0.47
C GLY A 1121 -7.99 -27.61 -0.22
N VAL A 1122 -7.38 -26.76 -1.07
CA VAL A 1122 -8.10 -25.70 -1.79
C VAL A 1122 -9.10 -26.27 -2.81
N GLN A 1123 -8.83 -27.44 -3.40
CA GLN A 1123 -9.81 -28.06 -4.29
C GLN A 1123 -11.06 -28.52 -3.53
N GLY A 1124 -10.92 -29.09 -2.32
CA GLY A 1124 -12.07 -29.48 -1.51
C GLY A 1124 -12.99 -28.32 -1.14
N ILE A 1125 -12.45 -27.13 -0.88
CA ILE A 1125 -13.29 -25.94 -0.59
C ILE A 1125 -13.90 -25.32 -1.86
N LYS A 1126 -13.22 -25.38 -3.01
CA LYS A 1126 -13.81 -25.00 -4.31
C LYS A 1126 -15.00 -25.91 -4.66
N ASP A 1127 -14.79 -27.22 -4.58
CA ASP A 1127 -15.81 -28.25 -4.79
C ASP A 1127 -17.00 -28.06 -3.85
N TYR A 1128 -16.76 -27.78 -2.57
CA TYR A 1128 -17.80 -27.46 -1.60
C TYR A 1128 -18.62 -26.25 -2.05
N ILE A 1129 -17.95 -25.17 -2.49
CA ILE A 1129 -18.64 -23.96 -2.91
C ILE A 1129 -19.50 -24.22 -4.15
N LEU A 1130 -18.93 -24.83 -5.19
CA LEU A 1130 -19.62 -25.11 -6.46
C LEU A 1130 -20.76 -26.15 -6.35
N LYS A 1131 -20.79 -26.96 -5.29
CA LYS A 1131 -21.80 -28.01 -5.09
C LYS A 1131 -22.87 -27.64 -4.06
N LEU A 1132 -22.53 -26.84 -3.05
CA LEU A 1132 -23.40 -26.57 -1.89
C LEU A 1132 -23.54 -25.08 -1.54
N LYS A 1133 -22.76 -24.17 -2.14
CA LYS A 1133 -22.74 -22.72 -1.84
C LYS A 1133 -22.74 -21.82 -3.08
N THR A 1134 -23.20 -22.34 -4.22
CA THR A 1134 -23.25 -21.61 -5.49
C THR A 1134 -24.15 -20.38 -5.41
N GLU A 1135 -25.33 -20.51 -4.79
CA GLU A 1135 -26.25 -19.39 -4.54
C GLU A 1135 -25.67 -18.40 -3.51
N ASP A 1136 -25.11 -18.87 -2.40
CA ASP A 1136 -24.45 -18.02 -1.38
C ASP A 1136 -23.32 -17.17 -1.99
N PHE A 1137 -22.50 -17.76 -2.86
CA PHE A 1137 -21.46 -17.04 -3.61
C PHE A 1137 -22.04 -16.04 -4.62
N THR A 1138 -23.07 -16.46 -5.38
CA THR A 1138 -23.72 -15.60 -6.38
C THR A 1138 -24.34 -14.38 -5.70
N ARG A 1139 -25.07 -14.58 -4.60
CA ARG A 1139 -25.59 -13.51 -3.73
C ARG A 1139 -24.47 -12.60 -3.24
N SER A 1140 -23.39 -13.16 -2.68
CA SER A 1140 -22.30 -12.35 -2.14
C SER A 1140 -21.62 -11.48 -3.20
N LEU A 1141 -21.46 -11.98 -4.44
CA LEU A 1141 -20.96 -11.17 -5.56
C LEU A 1141 -21.96 -10.07 -5.96
N VAL A 1142 -23.25 -10.41 -6.09
CA VAL A 1142 -24.32 -9.47 -6.41
C VAL A 1142 -24.37 -8.35 -5.37
N GLU A 1143 -24.43 -8.67 -4.07
CA GLU A 1143 -24.42 -7.71 -2.96
C GLU A 1143 -23.24 -6.74 -3.02
N HIS A 1144 -22.02 -7.26 -3.20
CA HIS A 1144 -20.82 -6.44 -3.26
C HIS A 1144 -20.80 -5.53 -4.50
N LEU A 1145 -21.20 -6.04 -5.67
CA LEU A 1145 -21.20 -5.26 -6.91
C LEU A 1145 -22.37 -4.25 -6.96
N TYR A 1146 -23.51 -4.59 -6.39
CA TYR A 1146 -24.69 -3.73 -6.24
C TYR A 1146 -24.41 -2.58 -5.26
N ALA A 1147 -23.80 -2.86 -4.10
CA ALA A 1147 -23.31 -1.82 -3.19
C ALA A 1147 -22.35 -0.84 -3.88
N TYR A 1148 -21.42 -1.40 -4.68
CA TYR A 1148 -20.48 -0.61 -5.46
C TYR A 1148 -21.16 0.21 -6.56
N ALA A 1149 -22.15 -0.33 -7.27
CA ALA A 1149 -22.90 0.34 -8.32
C ALA A 1149 -23.69 1.55 -7.76
N LEU A 1150 -24.45 1.32 -6.69
CA LEU A 1150 -25.26 2.36 -6.04
C LEU A 1150 -24.41 3.39 -5.27
N GLY A 1151 -23.21 3.00 -4.81
CA GLY A 1151 -22.38 3.85 -3.95
C GLY A 1151 -23.00 4.03 -2.56
N ARG A 1152 -23.60 2.97 -2.01
CA ARG A 1152 -24.06 2.83 -0.62
C ARG A 1152 -23.95 1.37 -0.20
N ASP A 1153 -24.00 1.10 1.10
CA ASP A 1153 -24.06 -0.29 1.58
C ASP A 1153 -25.46 -0.86 1.32
N VAL A 1154 -25.56 -2.18 1.13
CA VAL A 1154 -26.82 -2.93 1.05
C VAL A 1154 -27.54 -2.81 2.40
N SER A 1155 -28.87 -2.69 2.34
CA SER A 1155 -29.77 -2.73 3.51
C SER A 1155 -30.81 -3.83 3.35
N PHE A 1156 -31.54 -4.15 4.42
CA PHE A 1156 -32.66 -5.11 4.35
C PHE A 1156 -33.70 -4.78 3.26
N ALA A 1157 -33.87 -3.51 2.89
CA ALA A 1157 -34.79 -3.07 1.84
C ALA A 1157 -34.36 -3.45 0.41
N ASP A 1158 -33.12 -3.91 0.22
CA ASP A 1158 -32.58 -4.34 -1.06
C ASP A 1158 -32.70 -5.86 -1.28
N GLN A 1159 -33.03 -6.64 -0.25
CA GLN A 1159 -32.91 -8.11 -0.30
C GLN A 1159 -33.82 -8.74 -1.38
N GLN A 1160 -35.07 -8.30 -1.51
CA GLN A 1160 -35.97 -8.78 -2.56
C GLN A 1160 -35.47 -8.48 -3.99
N GLU A 1161 -34.76 -7.36 -4.16
CA GLU A 1161 -34.18 -6.96 -5.44
C GLU A 1161 -32.96 -7.84 -5.77
N ILE A 1162 -32.10 -8.05 -4.78
CA ILE A 1162 -30.93 -8.93 -4.85
C ILE A 1162 -31.35 -10.38 -5.12
N ASP A 1163 -32.42 -10.87 -4.47
CA ASP A 1163 -33.01 -12.19 -4.71
C ASP A 1163 -33.41 -12.35 -6.18
N ARG A 1164 -34.09 -11.35 -6.76
CA ARG A 1164 -34.47 -11.39 -8.19
C ARG A 1164 -33.22 -11.43 -9.08
N ILE A 1165 -32.24 -10.56 -8.83
CA ILE A 1165 -30.99 -10.52 -9.61
C ILE A 1165 -30.26 -11.88 -9.53
N VAL A 1166 -30.22 -12.52 -8.36
CA VAL A 1166 -29.61 -13.86 -8.19
C VAL A 1166 -30.36 -14.91 -9.02
N VAL A 1167 -31.70 -14.90 -9.03
CA VAL A 1167 -32.49 -15.82 -9.86
C VAL A 1167 -32.21 -15.63 -11.35
N GLU A 1168 -32.27 -14.41 -11.87
CA GLU A 1168 -31.98 -14.11 -13.29
C GLU A 1168 -30.55 -14.55 -13.69
N VAL A 1169 -29.56 -14.34 -12.81
CA VAL A 1169 -28.18 -14.77 -13.02
C VAL A 1169 -28.04 -16.30 -12.98
N VAL A 1170 -28.82 -17.01 -12.16
CA VAL A 1170 -28.85 -18.48 -12.13
C VAL A 1170 -29.51 -19.04 -13.41
N GLU A 1171 -30.59 -18.43 -13.88
CA GLU A 1171 -31.30 -18.85 -15.10
C GLU A 1171 -30.45 -18.66 -16.36
N ASP A 1172 -29.67 -17.56 -16.44
CA ASP A 1172 -28.69 -17.31 -17.49
C ASP A 1172 -27.28 -17.83 -17.14
N ASP A 1173 -27.15 -19.10 -16.72
CA ASP A 1173 -25.87 -19.84 -16.62
C ASP A 1173 -24.72 -19.08 -15.89
N PHE A 1174 -25.08 -18.29 -14.87
CA PHE A 1174 -24.17 -17.50 -14.03
C PHE A 1174 -23.33 -16.46 -14.80
N ARG A 1175 -23.81 -15.92 -15.91
CA ARG A 1175 -23.07 -14.98 -16.77
C ARG A 1175 -22.70 -13.67 -16.07
N PHE A 1176 -21.43 -13.25 -16.16
CA PHE A 1176 -20.96 -12.06 -15.44
C PHE A 1176 -21.49 -10.73 -16.01
N GLN A 1177 -21.76 -10.63 -17.33
CA GLN A 1177 -22.39 -9.43 -17.87
C GLN A 1177 -23.84 -9.30 -17.41
N THR A 1178 -24.55 -10.42 -17.26
CA THR A 1178 -25.93 -10.47 -16.77
C THR A 1178 -26.05 -9.97 -15.32
N VAL A 1179 -25.03 -10.21 -14.47
CA VAL A 1179 -24.94 -9.57 -13.13
C VAL A 1179 -24.93 -8.05 -13.26
N ILE A 1180 -24.13 -7.49 -14.17
CA ILE A 1180 -24.04 -6.03 -14.38
C ILE A 1180 -25.36 -5.49 -14.94
N GLU A 1181 -25.92 -6.17 -15.93
CA GLU A 1181 -27.16 -5.78 -16.60
C GLU A 1181 -28.34 -5.74 -15.62
N GLN A 1182 -28.55 -6.81 -14.85
CA GLN A 1182 -29.64 -6.88 -13.87
C GLN A 1182 -29.47 -5.89 -12.71
N ILE A 1183 -28.23 -5.52 -12.34
CA ILE A 1183 -27.98 -4.41 -11.40
C ILE A 1183 -28.38 -3.07 -12.02
N VAL A 1184 -28.04 -2.79 -13.28
CA VAL A 1184 -28.40 -1.51 -13.95
C VAL A 1184 -29.90 -1.40 -14.22
N LEU A 1185 -30.57 -2.51 -14.53
CA LEU A 1185 -32.03 -2.59 -14.71
C LEU A 1185 -32.81 -2.56 -13.38
N SER A 1186 -32.13 -2.60 -12.22
CA SER A 1186 -32.81 -2.56 -10.92
C SER A 1186 -33.48 -1.19 -10.67
N PRO A 1187 -34.70 -1.15 -10.08
CA PRO A 1187 -35.36 0.11 -9.71
C PRO A 1187 -34.60 0.94 -8.66
N ALA A 1188 -33.63 0.32 -7.96
CA ALA A 1188 -32.75 0.98 -7.01
C ALA A 1188 -31.55 1.69 -7.68
N PHE A 1189 -31.14 1.22 -8.87
CA PHE A 1189 -30.20 1.93 -9.73
C PHE A 1189 -30.95 3.07 -10.45
N TYR A 1190 -32.04 2.74 -11.16
CA TYR A 1190 -32.88 3.74 -11.81
C TYR A 1190 -34.34 3.29 -11.94
N LYS A 1191 -35.29 4.15 -11.57
CA LYS A 1191 -36.73 3.88 -11.65
C LYS A 1191 -37.38 4.75 -12.73
N LYS A 1192 -37.72 4.15 -13.88
CA LYS A 1192 -38.66 4.75 -14.84
C LYS A 1192 -40.06 4.78 -14.19
N GLU A 1193 -40.60 5.98 -13.94
CA GLU A 1193 -42.00 6.12 -13.52
C GLU A 1193 -42.89 5.58 -14.65
N GLN A 1194 -43.57 4.46 -14.40
CA GLN A 1194 -44.59 3.96 -15.32
C GLN A 1194 -45.78 4.91 -15.31
N ASN A 1195 -45.77 5.82 -16.27
CA ASN A 1195 -46.82 6.80 -16.53
C ASN A 1195 -48.21 6.12 -16.43
N TRP A 1196 -49.10 6.70 -15.62
CA TRP A 1196 -50.31 6.04 -15.10
C TRP A 1196 -51.24 5.44 -16.18
N PHE A 1197 -51.15 5.94 -17.41
CA PHE A 1197 -51.83 5.39 -18.58
C PHE A 1197 -51.47 3.93 -18.88
N ASN A 1198 -50.19 3.54 -18.81
CA ASN A 1198 -49.79 2.15 -19.11
C ASN A 1198 -50.33 1.18 -18.06
N LYS A 1199 -50.34 1.60 -16.79
CA LYS A 1199 -50.92 0.86 -15.65
C LYS A 1199 -52.43 0.55 -15.78
N ILE A 1200 -53.13 1.17 -16.74
CA ILE A 1200 -54.55 0.95 -17.04
C ILE A 1200 -54.75 0.21 -18.38
N PHE A 1201 -53.81 0.30 -19.33
CA PHE A 1201 -54.01 -0.14 -20.71
C PHE A 1201 -53.03 -1.19 -21.26
N GLY A 1202 -51.98 -1.57 -20.53
CA GLY A 1202 -51.05 -2.64 -20.92
C GLY A 1202 -49.75 -2.59 -20.17
#